data_AF-E6YT07-F1
#
_entry.id   AF-E6YT07-F1
#
_cell.length_a   1.000
_cell.length_b   1.000
_cell.length_c   1.000
_cell.angle_alpha   90.00
_cell.angle_beta   90.00
_cell.angle_gamma   90.00
#
_symmetry.space_group_name_H-M   'P 1'
#
loop_
_entity.id
_entity.type
_entity.pdbx_description
1 polymer ?
#
loop_
_entity_poly.entity_id
_entity_poly.type
_entity_poly.pdbx_seq_one_letter_code
_entity_poly.pdbx_strand_id
1 'polypeptide(L)'
;MPKNLKFLKNAISKQSSKNKISSSEPKNEASSSEAKKKVSIPKFKKNLQLLKETPKLKYICVLTEKNPAPYRIRAVRSFADVTEGDWGGFVENEDNLSQEGKCWIYGAAEVLGNARVYGDAKIQDTARVHGHAQVYGKAVVAGGAEIYNHAKVHGKCHINGNAKIRGKAEVYGHADIHGYAQICGTTKVHGQAQITGYAQIFDNAEIYGNAYITQKSRVYEKAVVYGNVKISGNSDIHGKSQIYDSANIYDDAKIFGNCKIYGNSHIGQNASIAGGTIYGNAEIMGNIEIRDKPEIYGNAKIYETAKIFGKARVYDNARVYGNAKVSGKAKIFQNAYIKGNAKIWGNAKVYGYSIIFGDAKVYDSAQICNYASIYSDARIFGNAIIGGNAQVHDSAEVYGNAIINEQVQCFGNAKIFDNAKISGTVKVYQYAKIYENAEVWESAQISGNARIFGDAQVFGNSEISNDTKVYEAAAITENAKIYGNAIIHGRARIFGDAKILGNSIIADQAKVFGNAEVSDVQLSDYDTVYTTGVIINRDMEVLDKKQVEVFHNKEEKAFNERKTQAFNKSITETLNESIAENDNDSKVITPKVSVGKEVHTAEKVHMAEKIDIVKELHTAEKVHITDNNNNTLTDHSAFKVRPRVRPTQLTI
;
A
#
# COMPACT_ATOMS: atom_id res chain seq x y z
N MET A 1 7.31 -21.42 -66.84
CA MET A 1 6.45 -21.28 -68.03
C MET A 1 5.13 -22.03 -67.77
N PRO A 2 3.98 -21.64 -68.38
CA PRO A 2 3.50 -20.24 -68.36
C PRO A 2 1.96 -20.07 -68.30
N LYS A 3 1.49 -18.92 -67.76
CA LYS A 3 0.33 -18.12 -68.24
C LYS A 3 -1.08 -18.77 -68.09
N ASN A 4 -2.16 -18.04 -67.83
CA ASN A 4 -2.57 -16.81 -68.52
C ASN A 4 -2.92 -15.62 -67.62
N LEU A 5 -2.62 -14.44 -68.17
CA LEU A 5 -2.86 -13.10 -67.64
C LEU A 5 -3.27 -12.22 -68.84
N LYS A 6 -4.10 -11.20 -68.59
CA LYS A 6 -4.53 -10.12 -69.52
C LYS A 6 -5.59 -10.50 -70.57
N PHE A 7 -6.70 -9.76 -70.57
CA PHE A 7 -6.71 -8.47 -71.28
C PHE A 7 -7.25 -7.35 -70.38
N LEU A 8 -6.79 -6.12 -70.64
CA LEU A 8 -6.99 -4.92 -69.82
C LEU A 8 -6.89 -3.70 -70.75
N LYS A 9 -7.81 -2.74 -70.64
CA LYS A 9 -7.75 -1.31 -71.03
C LYS A 9 -9.17 -0.72 -70.93
N ASN A 10 -9.43 0.56 -70.66
CA ASN A 10 -8.79 1.65 -69.91
C ASN A 10 -9.49 2.94 -70.39
N ALA A 11 -10.16 3.66 -69.49
CA ALA A 11 -10.40 5.11 -69.52
C ALA A 11 -10.99 5.46 -68.12
N ILE A 12 -10.46 6.31 -67.23
CA ILE A 12 -9.80 7.64 -67.35
C ILE A 12 -10.79 8.66 -67.95
N SER A 13 -11.21 9.74 -67.29
CA SER A 13 -10.91 10.24 -65.93
C SER A 13 -11.92 11.32 -65.47
N LYS A 14 -11.91 11.59 -64.15
CA LYS A 14 -12.21 12.88 -63.48
C LYS A 14 -12.67 14.07 -64.35
N GLN A 15 -13.74 14.73 -63.92
CA GLN A 15 -13.69 16.18 -63.69
C GLN A 15 -14.58 16.60 -62.53
N SER A 16 -14.16 17.65 -61.83
CA SER A 16 -14.81 18.20 -60.64
C SER A 16 -14.98 19.71 -60.76
N SER A 17 -15.99 20.23 -60.05
CA SER A 17 -16.08 21.57 -59.44
C SER A 17 -16.84 22.71 -60.15
N LYS A 18 -17.51 23.50 -59.29
CA LYS A 18 -17.96 24.92 -59.37
C LYS A 18 -19.41 25.27 -59.75
N ASN A 19 -20.20 25.44 -58.68
CA ASN A 19 -20.94 26.66 -58.27
C ASN A 19 -21.56 27.63 -59.31
N LYS A 20 -22.88 27.88 -59.16
CA LYS A 20 -23.54 29.17 -58.79
C LYS A 20 -25.07 28.90 -58.69
N ILE A 21 -25.77 29.14 -57.58
CA ILE A 21 -26.20 30.42 -56.93
C ILE A 21 -27.33 31.14 -57.71
N SER A 22 -28.49 31.27 -57.02
CA SER A 22 -29.60 32.24 -57.17
C SER A 22 -30.35 32.30 -58.52
N SER A 23 -31.63 32.72 -58.65
CA SER A 23 -32.69 33.13 -57.70
C SER A 23 -33.97 33.43 -58.50
N SER A 24 -35.16 33.07 -57.98
CA SER A 24 -36.39 33.90 -58.09
C SER A 24 -37.62 33.20 -57.46
N GLU A 25 -38.05 33.69 -56.31
CA GLU A 25 -39.47 33.65 -55.87
C GLU A 25 -40.22 34.86 -56.50
N PRO A 26 -41.50 35.13 -56.18
CA PRO A 26 -42.70 34.28 -56.28
C PRO A 26 -43.87 35.02 -57.01
N LYS A 27 -45.06 34.39 -57.14
CA LYS A 27 -46.37 34.92 -56.64
C LYS A 27 -47.64 34.27 -57.24
N ASN A 28 -48.55 33.97 -56.32
CA ASN A 28 -50.02 34.19 -56.30
C ASN A 28 -51.03 33.49 -57.24
N GLU A 29 -51.91 32.75 -56.54
CA GLU A 29 -53.39 32.90 -56.52
C GLU A 29 -54.31 32.24 -57.56
N ALA A 30 -54.96 31.17 -57.07
CA ALA A 30 -56.41 30.93 -57.06
C ALA A 30 -57.24 30.98 -58.35
N SER A 31 -57.77 29.81 -58.76
CA SER A 31 -59.18 29.47 -58.52
C SER A 31 -59.56 28.07 -59.07
N SER A 32 -60.73 27.59 -58.64
CA SER A 32 -61.22 26.21 -58.82
C SER A 32 -61.88 25.92 -60.17
N SER A 33 -61.72 24.69 -60.69
CA SER A 33 -62.81 23.97 -61.36
C SER A 33 -62.56 22.44 -61.39
N GLU A 34 -63.64 21.65 -61.39
CA GLU A 34 -63.58 20.19 -61.31
C GLU A 34 -63.22 19.55 -62.67
N ALA A 35 -62.32 18.56 -62.65
CA ALA A 35 -62.19 17.60 -63.75
C ALA A 35 -61.89 16.18 -63.20
N LYS A 36 -62.94 15.36 -63.05
CA LYS A 36 -62.84 13.96 -62.63
C LYS A 36 -62.03 13.13 -63.63
N LYS A 37 -60.76 12.86 -63.33
CA LYS A 37 -59.99 11.77 -63.98
C LYS A 37 -59.73 10.63 -62.99
N LYS A 38 -60.52 9.55 -63.14
CA LYS A 38 -60.26 8.25 -62.53
C LYS A 38 -58.87 7.76 -62.93
N VAL A 39 -57.91 7.78 -62.00
CA VAL A 39 -56.73 6.91 -62.08
C VAL A 39 -57.03 5.68 -61.23
N SER A 40 -56.87 4.50 -61.81
CA SER A 40 -57.39 3.26 -61.27
C SER A 40 -56.64 2.80 -60.02
N ILE A 41 -57.38 2.58 -58.93
CA ILE A 41 -56.95 1.73 -57.81
C ILE A 41 -56.65 0.33 -58.36
N PRO A 42 -55.42 -0.21 -58.27
CA PRO A 42 -55.15 -1.59 -58.64
C PRO A 42 -55.89 -2.54 -57.69
N LYS A 43 -56.74 -3.39 -58.28
CA LYS A 43 -57.66 -4.30 -57.58
C LYS A 43 -56.98 -5.08 -56.46
N PHE A 44 -57.42 -4.84 -55.22
CA PHE A 44 -57.09 -5.61 -54.00
C PHE A 44 -57.75 -7.01 -53.99
N LYS A 45 -57.76 -7.70 -55.14
CA LYS A 45 -58.51 -8.95 -55.37
C LYS A 45 -57.82 -9.87 -56.40
N LYS A 46 -56.49 -10.00 -56.30
CA LYS A 46 -55.74 -11.02 -57.08
C LYS A 46 -54.46 -11.58 -56.42
N ASN A 47 -54.40 -11.63 -55.08
CA ASN A 47 -53.32 -12.32 -54.34
C ASN A 47 -53.79 -13.48 -53.45
N LEU A 48 -55.02 -13.98 -53.64
CA LEU A 48 -55.46 -15.24 -53.02
C LEU A 48 -55.12 -16.49 -53.88
N GLN A 49 -54.49 -16.29 -55.05
CA GLN A 49 -54.15 -17.36 -56.00
C GLN A 49 -52.65 -17.49 -56.33
N LEU A 50 -51.79 -16.58 -55.88
CA LEU A 50 -50.34 -16.84 -55.77
C LEU A 50 -49.97 -17.68 -54.54
N LEU A 51 -50.94 -17.93 -53.64
CA LEU A 51 -50.79 -18.70 -52.40
C LEU A 51 -50.72 -20.23 -52.59
N LYS A 52 -50.68 -20.74 -53.83
CA LYS A 52 -50.65 -22.18 -54.12
C LYS A 52 -49.28 -22.76 -54.47
N GLU A 53 -48.25 -21.92 -54.69
CA GLU A 53 -46.87 -22.38 -54.94
C GLU A 53 -45.80 -21.55 -54.18
N THR A 54 -46.17 -20.83 -53.12
CA THR A 54 -45.20 -20.17 -52.23
C THR A 54 -44.70 -21.12 -51.14
N PRO A 55 -43.40 -21.50 -51.11
CA PRO A 55 -42.90 -22.42 -50.09
C PRO A 55 -42.78 -21.75 -48.72
N LYS A 56 -43.58 -22.22 -47.76
CA LYS A 56 -43.26 -22.20 -46.31
C LYS A 56 -42.85 -20.86 -45.69
N LEU A 57 -43.38 -19.71 -46.14
CA LEU A 57 -43.20 -18.44 -45.42
C LEU A 57 -43.60 -18.60 -43.94
N LYS A 58 -42.88 -17.93 -43.05
CA LYS A 58 -43.11 -17.94 -41.60
C LYS A 58 -43.98 -16.74 -41.19
N TYR A 59 -43.76 -15.59 -41.83
CA TYR A 59 -44.53 -14.37 -41.61
C TYR A 59 -44.60 -13.50 -42.87
N ILE A 60 -45.48 -12.51 -42.83
CA ILE A 60 -45.57 -11.40 -43.80
C ILE A 60 -45.37 -10.05 -43.11
N CYS A 61 -44.87 -9.07 -43.86
CA CYS A 61 -44.77 -7.68 -43.43
C CYS A 61 -46.06 -6.92 -43.78
N VAL A 62 -46.71 -6.31 -42.79
CA VAL A 62 -47.90 -5.46 -42.98
C VAL A 62 -47.50 -4.01 -42.77
N LEU A 63 -47.75 -3.17 -43.78
CA LEU A 63 -47.44 -1.74 -43.73
C LEU A 63 -48.25 -1.04 -42.62
N THR A 64 -47.60 -0.15 -41.90
CA THR A 64 -48.16 0.71 -40.86
C THR A 64 -47.94 2.18 -41.20
N GLU A 65 -48.71 3.07 -40.59
CA GLU A 65 -48.54 4.52 -40.75
C GLU A 65 -47.38 5.10 -39.91
N LYS A 66 -46.58 4.24 -39.25
CA LYS A 66 -45.49 4.64 -38.35
C LYS A 66 -44.14 4.64 -39.07
N ASN A 67 -43.44 5.78 -39.01
CA ASN A 67 -42.05 5.97 -39.43
C ASN A 67 -41.20 6.15 -38.14
N PRO A 68 -40.05 5.47 -37.93
CA PRO A 68 -39.19 4.77 -38.89
C PRO A 68 -39.34 3.25 -38.98
N ALA A 69 -40.38 2.66 -38.40
CA ALA A 69 -40.61 1.22 -38.42
C ALA A 69 -41.82 0.86 -39.32
N PRO A 70 -41.69 0.96 -40.66
CA PRO A 70 -42.83 0.92 -41.60
C PRO A 70 -43.65 -0.37 -41.53
N TYR A 71 -43.06 -1.52 -41.19
CA TYR A 71 -43.78 -2.80 -41.20
C TYR A 71 -43.94 -3.39 -39.81
N ARG A 72 -45.11 -3.98 -39.56
CA ARG A 72 -45.36 -4.90 -38.44
C ARG A 72 -45.48 -6.32 -38.98
N ILE A 73 -44.82 -7.27 -38.35
CA ILE A 73 -44.84 -8.67 -38.80
C ILE A 73 -46.11 -9.40 -38.33
N ARG A 74 -46.64 -10.30 -39.16
CA ARG A 74 -47.75 -11.19 -38.82
C ARG A 74 -47.46 -12.63 -39.23
N ALA A 75 -47.61 -13.57 -38.30
CA ALA A 75 -47.36 -14.99 -38.55
C ALA A 75 -48.37 -15.57 -39.55
N VAL A 76 -47.89 -16.38 -40.50
CA VAL A 76 -48.73 -17.05 -41.52
C VAL A 76 -48.75 -18.58 -41.39
N ARG A 77 -48.14 -19.11 -40.32
CA ARG A 77 -48.26 -20.49 -39.86
C ARG A 77 -47.76 -20.57 -38.41
N SER A 78 -48.20 -21.57 -37.66
CA SER A 78 -47.68 -21.82 -36.31
C SER A 78 -46.26 -22.40 -36.33
N PHE A 79 -45.40 -21.96 -35.42
CA PHE A 79 -44.05 -22.50 -35.21
C PHE A 79 -43.54 -22.14 -33.82
N ALA A 80 -42.77 -23.05 -33.19
CA ALA A 80 -42.28 -22.86 -31.81
C ALA A 80 -43.43 -22.53 -30.83
N ASP A 81 -43.44 -21.33 -30.26
CA ASP A 81 -44.47 -20.76 -29.37
C ASP A 81 -45.35 -19.68 -30.04
N VAL A 82 -45.22 -19.49 -31.37
CA VAL A 82 -46.00 -18.54 -32.16
C VAL A 82 -47.11 -19.29 -32.91
N THR A 83 -48.33 -18.75 -32.88
CA THR A 83 -49.51 -19.29 -33.55
C THR A 83 -49.76 -18.57 -34.89
N GLU A 84 -50.35 -19.26 -35.86
CA GLU A 84 -50.81 -18.65 -37.10
C GLU A 84 -51.75 -17.46 -36.84
N GLY A 85 -51.49 -16.33 -37.49
CA GLY A 85 -52.26 -15.10 -37.35
C GLY A 85 -51.72 -14.11 -36.31
N ASP A 86 -50.81 -14.54 -35.42
CA ASP A 86 -50.22 -13.71 -34.36
C ASP A 86 -49.50 -12.47 -34.90
N TRP A 87 -49.61 -11.37 -34.16
CA TRP A 87 -48.89 -10.12 -34.41
C TRP A 87 -47.56 -10.09 -33.66
N GLY A 88 -46.47 -9.84 -34.38
CA GLY A 88 -45.16 -9.57 -33.77
C GLY A 88 -44.88 -8.06 -33.63
N GLY A 89 -43.60 -7.75 -33.44
CA GLY A 89 -43.06 -6.39 -33.43
C GLY A 89 -42.82 -5.83 -34.84
N PHE A 90 -41.90 -4.86 -34.92
CA PHE A 90 -41.71 -4.02 -36.10
C PHE A 90 -40.36 -4.23 -36.79
N VAL A 91 -40.36 -4.11 -38.11
CA VAL A 91 -39.19 -4.20 -38.98
C VAL A 91 -39.16 -3.08 -40.03
N GLU A 92 -37.98 -2.71 -40.49
CA GLU A 92 -37.81 -1.74 -41.58
C GLU A 92 -37.93 -2.40 -42.96
N ASN A 93 -37.48 -3.64 -43.08
CA ASN A 93 -37.50 -4.43 -44.31
C ASN A 93 -37.57 -5.95 -43.99
N GLU A 94 -37.80 -6.77 -45.02
CA GLU A 94 -37.90 -8.24 -44.84
C GLU A 94 -36.58 -8.89 -44.41
N ASP A 95 -35.43 -8.30 -44.75
CA ASP A 95 -34.08 -8.80 -44.39
C ASP A 95 -33.75 -8.69 -42.90
N ASN A 96 -34.53 -7.92 -42.13
CA ASN A 96 -34.33 -7.73 -40.70
C ASN A 96 -34.64 -8.99 -39.86
N LEU A 97 -35.50 -9.88 -40.37
CA LEU A 97 -35.88 -11.13 -39.70
C LEU A 97 -35.75 -12.30 -40.69
N SER A 98 -35.19 -13.43 -40.26
CA SER A 98 -35.13 -14.60 -41.15
C SER A 98 -36.49 -15.29 -41.24
N GLN A 99 -36.88 -15.71 -42.45
CA GLN A 99 -38.00 -16.63 -42.68
C GLN A 99 -37.68 -18.07 -42.19
N GLU A 100 -36.40 -18.40 -41.96
CA GLU A 100 -35.95 -19.68 -41.44
C GLU A 100 -35.83 -19.70 -39.91
N GLY A 101 -35.60 -20.90 -39.34
CA GLY A 101 -35.46 -21.10 -37.90
C GLY A 101 -36.69 -20.70 -37.08
N LYS A 102 -36.52 -20.62 -35.76
CA LYS A 102 -37.58 -20.25 -34.80
C LYS A 102 -37.54 -18.78 -34.36
N CYS A 103 -36.68 -17.95 -34.95
CA CYS A 103 -36.51 -16.58 -34.52
C CYS A 103 -37.77 -15.74 -34.71
N TRP A 104 -38.04 -14.83 -33.77
CA TRP A 104 -39.24 -14.00 -33.76
C TRP A 104 -39.04 -12.68 -32.99
N ILE A 105 -39.82 -11.66 -33.38
CA ILE A 105 -39.88 -10.35 -32.73
C ILE A 105 -41.28 -10.22 -32.12
N TYR A 106 -41.37 -10.17 -30.80
CA TYR A 106 -42.60 -10.15 -30.02
C TYR A 106 -42.97 -8.72 -29.60
N GLY A 107 -44.24 -8.48 -29.28
CA GLY A 107 -44.68 -7.27 -28.60
C GLY A 107 -44.48 -5.99 -29.40
N ALA A 108 -43.70 -5.06 -28.85
CA ALA A 108 -43.43 -3.73 -29.40
C ALA A 108 -41.95 -3.53 -29.80
N ALA A 109 -41.16 -4.61 -29.83
CA ALA A 109 -39.75 -4.55 -30.19
C ALA A 109 -39.54 -4.14 -31.66
N GLU A 110 -38.40 -3.48 -31.93
CA GLU A 110 -38.09 -2.87 -33.23
C GLU A 110 -36.72 -3.37 -33.75
N VAL A 111 -36.68 -3.84 -35.00
CA VAL A 111 -35.44 -4.25 -35.68
C VAL A 111 -35.27 -3.44 -36.97
N LEU A 112 -34.28 -2.54 -37.01
CA LEU A 112 -34.19 -1.46 -38.00
C LEU A 112 -32.83 -1.39 -38.71
N GLY A 113 -32.77 -0.69 -39.83
CA GLY A 113 -31.58 -0.55 -40.68
C GLY A 113 -31.10 -1.88 -41.27
N ASN A 114 -29.78 -2.10 -41.23
CA ASN A 114 -29.13 -3.32 -41.69
C ASN A 114 -29.00 -4.39 -40.57
N ALA A 115 -29.75 -4.26 -39.47
CA ALA A 115 -29.76 -5.26 -38.41
C ALA A 115 -30.42 -6.55 -38.87
N ARG A 116 -29.98 -7.72 -38.38
CA ARG A 116 -30.55 -9.03 -38.77
C ARG A 116 -30.74 -9.96 -37.58
N VAL A 117 -31.94 -10.56 -37.50
CA VAL A 117 -32.35 -11.53 -36.48
C VAL A 117 -32.62 -12.89 -37.13
N TYR A 118 -31.90 -13.93 -36.71
CA TYR A 118 -31.96 -15.26 -37.36
C TYR A 118 -31.71 -16.44 -36.39
N GLY A 119 -31.90 -17.67 -36.87
CA GLY A 119 -31.81 -18.88 -36.02
C GLY A 119 -33.05 -19.05 -35.15
N ASP A 120 -32.86 -19.18 -33.84
CA ASP A 120 -33.90 -19.35 -32.81
C ASP A 120 -34.02 -18.11 -31.88
N ALA A 121 -33.44 -16.97 -32.26
CA ALA A 121 -33.35 -15.79 -31.40
C ALA A 121 -34.69 -15.08 -31.15
N LYS A 122 -34.91 -14.57 -29.94
CA LYS A 122 -36.14 -13.88 -29.53
C LYS A 122 -35.85 -12.43 -29.18
N ILE A 123 -36.54 -11.49 -29.82
CA ILE A 123 -36.53 -10.07 -29.45
C ILE A 123 -37.90 -9.73 -28.85
N GLN A 124 -37.95 -9.15 -27.65
CA GLN A 124 -39.17 -9.02 -26.84
C GLN A 124 -39.34 -7.61 -26.27
N ASP A 125 -40.52 -7.37 -25.68
CA ASP A 125 -40.90 -6.12 -25.00
C ASP A 125 -40.75 -4.86 -25.86
N THR A 126 -39.82 -3.96 -25.52
CA THR A 126 -39.51 -2.70 -26.20
C THR A 126 -38.06 -2.65 -26.70
N ALA A 127 -37.41 -3.82 -26.83
CA ALA A 127 -36.02 -3.91 -27.22
C ALA A 127 -35.79 -3.41 -28.66
N ARG A 128 -34.62 -2.81 -28.89
CA ARG A 128 -34.25 -2.18 -30.17
C ARG A 128 -32.94 -2.75 -30.70
N VAL A 129 -32.99 -3.27 -31.93
CA VAL A 129 -31.82 -3.79 -32.65
C VAL A 129 -31.65 -2.98 -33.93
N HIS A 130 -30.54 -2.24 -34.10
CA HIS A 130 -30.38 -1.34 -35.25
C HIS A 130 -28.93 -1.19 -35.76
N GLY A 131 -28.74 -0.45 -36.85
CA GLY A 131 -27.42 -0.28 -37.47
C GLY A 131 -27.04 -1.50 -38.31
N HIS A 132 -25.95 -2.18 -37.99
CA HIS A 132 -25.47 -3.43 -38.60
C HIS A 132 -25.43 -4.59 -37.59
N ALA A 133 -26.24 -4.52 -36.52
CA ALA A 133 -26.23 -5.48 -35.43
C ALA A 133 -26.76 -6.87 -35.85
N GLN A 134 -26.22 -7.93 -35.26
CA GLN A 134 -26.60 -9.31 -35.56
C GLN A 134 -27.03 -10.03 -34.29
N VAL A 135 -28.27 -10.55 -34.25
CA VAL A 135 -28.77 -11.34 -33.12
C VAL A 135 -29.20 -12.73 -33.59
N TYR A 136 -28.57 -13.78 -33.07
CA TYR A 136 -28.80 -15.14 -33.58
C TYR A 136 -28.55 -16.26 -32.57
N GLY A 137 -28.64 -17.52 -33.02
CA GLY A 137 -28.61 -18.67 -32.11
C GLY A 137 -29.91 -18.74 -31.31
N LYS A 138 -29.84 -18.93 -30.00
CA LYS A 138 -30.96 -18.92 -29.04
C LYS A 138 -30.91 -17.70 -28.11
N ALA A 139 -30.31 -16.59 -28.57
CA ALA A 139 -30.19 -15.37 -27.78
C ALA A 139 -31.58 -14.76 -27.53
N VAL A 140 -31.76 -14.20 -26.34
CA VAL A 140 -32.97 -13.45 -25.95
C VAL A 140 -32.59 -12.01 -25.66
N VAL A 141 -33.29 -11.07 -26.28
CA VAL A 141 -33.15 -9.62 -26.03
C VAL A 141 -34.53 -9.08 -25.63
N ALA A 142 -34.66 -8.55 -24.42
CA ALA A 142 -35.92 -8.18 -23.78
C ALA A 142 -35.80 -6.83 -23.05
N GLY A 143 -36.89 -6.39 -22.40
CA GLY A 143 -36.96 -5.07 -21.77
C GLY A 143 -36.78 -3.93 -22.77
N GLY A 144 -36.05 -2.88 -22.39
CA GLY A 144 -35.67 -1.74 -23.22
C GLY A 144 -34.23 -1.81 -23.74
N ALA A 145 -33.67 -3.02 -23.90
CA ALA A 145 -32.28 -3.20 -24.32
C ALA A 145 -31.99 -2.68 -25.74
N GLU A 146 -30.79 -2.12 -25.96
CA GLU A 146 -30.35 -1.55 -27.23
C GLU A 146 -29.12 -2.28 -27.79
N ILE A 147 -29.23 -2.88 -28.97
CA ILE A 147 -28.14 -3.57 -29.67
C ILE A 147 -27.85 -2.84 -31.00
N TYR A 148 -26.65 -2.27 -31.17
CA TYR A 148 -26.38 -1.43 -32.35
C TYR A 148 -24.93 -1.37 -32.85
N ASN A 149 -24.70 -0.59 -33.91
CA ASN A 149 -23.48 -0.57 -34.72
C ASN A 149 -23.18 -1.96 -35.29
N HIS A 150 -22.00 -2.55 -35.04
CA HIS A 150 -21.61 -3.89 -35.52
C HIS A 150 -21.60 -4.93 -34.39
N ALA A 151 -22.41 -4.74 -33.35
CA ALA A 151 -22.51 -5.67 -32.23
C ALA A 151 -23.08 -7.03 -32.67
N LYS A 152 -22.58 -8.11 -32.06
CA LYS A 152 -23.08 -9.47 -32.26
C LYS A 152 -23.55 -10.07 -30.93
N VAL A 153 -24.74 -10.65 -30.93
CA VAL A 153 -25.34 -11.30 -29.76
C VAL A 153 -25.78 -12.70 -30.16
N HIS A 154 -25.21 -13.75 -29.57
CA HIS A 154 -25.50 -15.14 -30.00
C HIS A 154 -25.31 -16.22 -28.93
N GLY A 155 -25.61 -17.48 -29.25
CA GLY A 155 -25.60 -18.57 -28.25
C GLY A 155 -26.91 -18.61 -27.48
N LYS A 156 -26.89 -18.79 -26.16
CA LYS A 156 -28.05 -18.79 -25.24
C LYS A 156 -27.99 -17.63 -24.22
N CYS A 157 -27.41 -16.50 -24.60
CA CYS A 157 -27.31 -15.34 -23.72
C CYS A 157 -28.66 -14.61 -23.57
N HIS A 158 -28.83 -13.92 -22.45
CA HIS A 158 -29.99 -13.07 -22.16
C HIS A 158 -29.53 -11.62 -22.00
N ILE A 159 -30.18 -10.70 -22.72
CA ILE A 159 -29.96 -9.25 -22.60
C ILE A 159 -31.30 -8.62 -22.18
N ASN A 160 -31.33 -7.87 -21.08
CA ASN A 160 -32.57 -7.34 -20.51
C ASN A 160 -32.36 -5.95 -19.85
N GLY A 161 -33.42 -5.36 -19.29
CA GLY A 161 -33.40 -4.03 -18.69
C GLY A 161 -33.18 -2.95 -19.75
N ASN A 162 -32.33 -1.97 -19.44
CA ASN A 162 -31.90 -0.89 -20.33
C ASN A 162 -30.43 -1.09 -20.77
N ALA A 163 -29.96 -2.33 -20.85
CA ALA A 163 -28.59 -2.67 -21.22
C ALA A 163 -28.28 -2.24 -22.67
N LYS A 164 -27.04 -1.80 -22.93
CA LYS A 164 -26.61 -1.29 -24.24
C LYS A 164 -25.38 -2.03 -24.75
N ILE A 165 -25.49 -2.64 -25.93
CA ILE A 165 -24.40 -3.37 -26.59
C ILE A 165 -24.12 -2.72 -27.95
N ARG A 166 -22.89 -2.23 -28.14
CA ARG A 166 -22.52 -1.43 -29.33
C ARG A 166 -21.09 -1.64 -29.80
N GLY A 167 -20.71 -0.98 -30.88
CA GLY A 167 -19.36 -1.06 -31.44
C GLY A 167 -19.17 -2.35 -32.24
N LYS A 168 -18.11 -3.11 -31.94
CA LYS A 168 -17.81 -4.46 -32.45
C LYS A 168 -17.88 -5.51 -31.33
N ALA A 169 -18.63 -5.24 -30.25
CA ALA A 169 -18.73 -6.12 -29.11
C ALA A 169 -19.41 -7.45 -29.49
N GLU A 170 -18.91 -8.55 -28.94
CA GLU A 170 -19.45 -9.89 -29.12
C GLU A 170 -19.90 -10.45 -27.77
N VAL A 171 -21.21 -10.64 -27.59
CA VAL A 171 -21.80 -11.24 -26.38
C VAL A 171 -22.39 -12.60 -26.72
N TYR A 172 -21.91 -13.66 -26.05
CA TYR A 172 -22.34 -15.01 -26.37
C TYR A 172 -22.28 -16.01 -25.21
N GLY A 173 -22.42 -17.30 -25.51
CA GLY A 173 -22.42 -18.36 -24.50
C GLY A 173 -23.77 -18.49 -23.81
N HIS A 174 -23.78 -18.30 -22.49
CA HIS A 174 -24.96 -18.24 -21.61
C HIS A 174 -24.90 -16.95 -20.74
N ALA A 175 -24.20 -15.91 -21.22
CA ALA A 175 -24.04 -14.64 -20.48
C ALA A 175 -25.39 -13.94 -20.24
N ASP A 176 -25.50 -13.23 -19.12
CA ASP A 176 -26.69 -12.49 -18.70
C ASP A 176 -26.34 -11.02 -18.45
N ILE A 177 -26.91 -10.12 -19.25
CA ILE A 177 -26.58 -8.69 -19.25
C ILE A 177 -27.87 -7.91 -18.96
N HIS A 178 -27.94 -7.25 -17.81
CA HIS A 178 -29.17 -6.59 -17.37
C HIS A 178 -28.94 -5.25 -16.64
N GLY A 179 -30.01 -4.60 -16.18
CA GLY A 179 -29.94 -3.28 -15.55
C GLY A 179 -29.63 -2.17 -16.56
N TYR A 180 -28.58 -1.38 -16.31
CA TYR A 180 -28.08 -0.28 -17.17
C TYR A 180 -26.67 -0.58 -17.69
N ALA A 181 -26.26 -1.85 -17.73
CA ALA A 181 -24.94 -2.28 -18.18
C ALA A 181 -24.61 -1.80 -19.61
N GLN A 182 -23.36 -1.43 -19.85
CA GLN A 182 -22.89 -0.93 -21.15
C GLN A 182 -21.69 -1.75 -21.65
N ILE A 183 -21.80 -2.30 -22.86
CA ILE A 183 -20.77 -3.11 -23.49
C ILE A 183 -20.42 -2.49 -24.85
N CYS A 184 -19.16 -2.13 -25.07
CA CYS A 184 -18.72 -1.53 -26.32
C CYS A 184 -17.27 -1.85 -26.71
N GLY A 185 -16.74 -1.22 -27.77
CA GLY A 185 -15.41 -1.53 -28.30
C GLY A 185 -15.39 -2.83 -29.12
N THR A 186 -14.29 -3.57 -29.03
CA THR A 186 -14.05 -4.93 -29.55
C THR A 186 -14.08 -5.96 -28.41
N THR A 187 -14.95 -5.74 -27.43
CA THR A 187 -15.06 -6.58 -26.22
C THR A 187 -15.67 -7.94 -26.51
N LYS A 188 -15.36 -8.91 -25.64
CA LYS A 188 -15.99 -10.22 -25.62
C LYS A 188 -16.58 -10.50 -24.25
N VAL A 189 -17.85 -10.88 -24.20
CA VAL A 189 -18.50 -11.31 -22.96
C VAL A 189 -19.16 -12.67 -23.20
N HIS A 190 -18.67 -13.72 -22.54
CA HIS A 190 -19.12 -15.09 -22.76
C HIS A 190 -19.10 -15.97 -21.49
N GLY A 191 -19.16 -17.30 -21.64
CA GLY A 191 -19.42 -18.20 -20.51
C GLY A 191 -20.84 -18.00 -19.95
N GLN A 192 -20.99 -18.03 -18.62
CA GLN A 192 -22.17 -17.63 -17.85
C GLN A 192 -21.96 -16.24 -17.19
N ALA A 193 -21.12 -15.37 -17.76
CA ALA A 193 -20.79 -14.09 -17.16
C ALA A 193 -22.04 -13.20 -16.99
N GLN A 194 -22.11 -12.50 -15.86
CA GLN A 194 -23.25 -11.69 -15.44
C GLN A 194 -22.81 -10.22 -15.31
N ILE A 195 -23.37 -9.34 -16.11
CA ILE A 195 -23.02 -7.91 -16.12
C ILE A 195 -24.27 -7.08 -15.81
N THR A 196 -24.25 -6.32 -14.72
CA THR A 196 -25.45 -5.65 -14.20
C THR A 196 -25.18 -4.31 -13.51
N GLY A 197 -26.22 -3.69 -12.95
CA GLY A 197 -26.14 -2.34 -12.40
C GLY A 197 -25.85 -1.32 -13.49
N TYR A 198 -24.80 -0.51 -13.30
CA TYR A 198 -24.28 0.47 -14.25
C TYR A 198 -22.89 0.05 -14.79
N ALA A 199 -22.54 -1.24 -14.72
CA ALA A 199 -21.22 -1.74 -15.10
C ALA A 199 -20.87 -1.44 -16.57
N GLN A 200 -19.60 -1.12 -16.83
CA GLN A 200 -19.12 -0.73 -18.17
C GLN A 200 -17.97 -1.62 -18.63
N ILE A 201 -18.14 -2.31 -19.76
CA ILE A 201 -17.13 -3.17 -20.38
C ILE A 201 -16.76 -2.59 -21.75
N PHE A 202 -15.49 -2.22 -21.98
CA PHE A 202 -15.09 -1.55 -23.22
C PHE A 202 -13.66 -1.88 -23.73
N ASP A 203 -13.26 -1.24 -24.82
CA ASP A 203 -12.03 -1.50 -25.58
C ASP A 203 -11.88 -2.95 -26.05
N ASN A 204 -10.90 -3.72 -25.56
CA ASN A 204 -10.64 -5.11 -25.95
C ASN A 204 -10.68 -6.04 -24.74
N ALA A 205 -11.41 -5.66 -23.68
CA ALA A 205 -11.59 -6.50 -22.51
C ALA A 205 -12.34 -7.80 -22.86
N GLU A 206 -11.94 -8.88 -22.19
CA GLU A 206 -12.53 -10.21 -22.35
C GLU A 206 -13.02 -10.74 -21.00
N ILE A 207 -14.33 -10.93 -20.89
CA ILE A 207 -15.02 -11.37 -19.67
C ILE A 207 -15.66 -12.74 -19.92
N TYR A 208 -15.35 -13.75 -19.12
CA TYR A 208 -15.93 -15.09 -19.28
C TYR A 208 -15.96 -15.92 -17.98
N GLY A 209 -16.28 -17.21 -18.10
CA GLY A 209 -16.62 -18.03 -16.93
C GLY A 209 -17.95 -17.56 -16.35
N ASN A 210 -18.04 -17.42 -15.03
CA ASN A 210 -19.23 -17.02 -14.28
C ASN A 210 -19.02 -15.63 -13.62
N ALA A 211 -18.20 -14.77 -14.24
CA ALA A 211 -17.77 -13.50 -13.64
C ALA A 211 -18.97 -12.56 -13.45
N TYR A 212 -19.11 -12.02 -12.24
CA TYR A 212 -20.20 -11.14 -11.83
C TYR A 212 -19.68 -9.70 -11.67
N ILE A 213 -20.10 -8.80 -12.56
CA ILE A 213 -19.65 -7.41 -12.60
C ILE A 213 -20.87 -6.50 -12.43
N THR A 214 -20.87 -5.67 -11.39
CA THR A 214 -22.06 -4.95 -10.92
C THR A 214 -21.75 -3.51 -10.48
N GLN A 215 -22.78 -2.80 -10.04
CA GLN A 215 -22.72 -1.42 -9.56
C GLN A 215 -22.08 -0.50 -10.61
N LYS A 216 -21.04 0.29 -10.32
CA LYS A 216 -20.42 1.22 -11.28
C LYS A 216 -19.08 0.72 -11.81
N SER A 217 -18.80 -0.58 -11.66
CA SER A 217 -17.53 -1.20 -11.99
C SER A 217 -17.18 -1.10 -13.48
N ARG A 218 -15.90 -0.97 -13.81
CA ARG A 218 -15.42 -0.81 -15.19
C ARG A 218 -14.32 -1.82 -15.52
N VAL A 219 -14.42 -2.47 -16.67
CA VAL A 219 -13.38 -3.39 -17.19
C VAL A 219 -13.05 -3.07 -18.64
N TYR A 220 -11.78 -2.78 -18.93
CA TYR A 220 -11.39 -2.24 -20.24
C TYR A 220 -9.93 -2.54 -20.65
N GLU A 221 -9.43 -1.87 -21.69
CA GLU A 221 -8.15 -2.13 -22.36
C GLU A 221 -7.96 -3.58 -22.87
N LYS A 222 -7.10 -4.37 -22.21
CA LYS A 222 -6.79 -5.78 -22.50
C LYS A 222 -6.95 -6.63 -21.24
N ALA A 223 -7.73 -6.15 -20.27
CA ALA A 223 -7.99 -6.92 -19.06
C ALA A 223 -8.79 -8.18 -19.40
N VAL A 224 -8.42 -9.27 -18.75
CA VAL A 224 -9.06 -10.57 -18.92
C VAL A 224 -9.63 -10.96 -17.57
N VAL A 225 -10.96 -11.03 -17.47
CA VAL A 225 -11.68 -11.36 -16.23
C VAL A 225 -12.40 -12.69 -16.41
N TYR A 226 -12.04 -13.72 -15.64
CA TYR A 226 -12.64 -15.05 -15.83
C TYR A 226 -12.72 -15.94 -14.59
N GLY A 227 -13.62 -16.91 -14.62
CA GLY A 227 -13.98 -17.71 -13.45
C GLY A 227 -15.19 -17.11 -12.73
N ASN A 228 -15.31 -17.27 -11.42
CA ASN A 228 -16.38 -16.75 -10.57
C ASN A 228 -16.02 -15.38 -9.92
N VAL A 229 -15.19 -14.56 -10.57
CA VAL A 229 -14.74 -13.25 -10.07
C VAL A 229 -15.93 -12.34 -9.77
N LYS A 230 -15.86 -11.58 -8.68
CA LYS A 230 -16.85 -10.56 -8.31
C LYS A 230 -16.21 -9.17 -8.38
N ILE A 231 -16.86 -8.27 -9.12
CA ILE A 231 -16.45 -6.88 -9.25
C ILE A 231 -17.64 -5.98 -8.94
N SER A 232 -17.50 -5.12 -7.94
CA SER A 232 -18.55 -4.25 -7.42
C SER A 232 -18.00 -2.90 -6.94
N GLY A 233 -18.83 -2.06 -6.34
CA GLY A 233 -18.50 -0.67 -6.01
C GLY A 233 -18.31 0.18 -7.27
N ASN A 234 -17.26 0.99 -7.26
CA ASN A 234 -16.77 1.79 -8.39
C ASN A 234 -15.44 1.21 -8.92
N SER A 235 -15.23 -0.11 -8.82
CA SER A 235 -13.94 -0.74 -9.10
C SER A 235 -13.48 -0.64 -10.56
N ASP A 236 -12.18 -0.39 -10.77
CA ASP A 236 -11.55 -0.24 -12.09
C ASP A 236 -10.53 -1.35 -12.39
N ILE A 237 -10.74 -2.07 -13.50
CA ILE A 237 -9.87 -3.16 -13.96
C ILE A 237 -9.42 -2.89 -15.41
N HIS A 238 -8.11 -2.76 -15.63
CA HIS A 238 -7.56 -2.48 -16.97
C HIS A 238 -6.11 -2.98 -17.13
N GLY A 239 -5.38 -2.51 -18.15
CA GLY A 239 -4.05 -3.01 -18.49
C GLY A 239 -4.07 -4.36 -19.19
N LYS A 240 -3.03 -5.17 -18.95
CA LYS A 240 -3.02 -6.61 -19.24
C LYS A 240 -3.39 -7.43 -17.99
N SER A 241 -4.16 -6.85 -17.08
CA SER A 241 -4.51 -7.51 -15.82
C SER A 241 -5.29 -8.78 -16.11
N GLN A 242 -4.77 -9.89 -15.61
CA GLN A 242 -5.44 -11.16 -15.57
C GLN A 242 -6.07 -11.26 -14.19
N ILE A 243 -7.38 -11.11 -14.14
CA ILE A 243 -8.17 -11.26 -12.92
C ILE A 243 -8.97 -12.54 -13.03
N TYR A 244 -8.70 -13.50 -12.16
CA TYR A 244 -9.34 -14.79 -12.32
C TYR A 244 -9.60 -15.56 -11.04
N ASP A 245 -10.16 -16.75 -11.22
CA ASP A 245 -10.73 -17.63 -10.21
C ASP A 245 -11.93 -16.98 -9.52
N SER A 246 -11.79 -16.40 -8.33
CA SER A 246 -12.91 -15.89 -7.54
C SER A 246 -12.55 -14.56 -6.83
N ALA A 247 -11.64 -13.78 -7.40
CA ALA A 247 -11.19 -12.52 -6.83
C ALA A 247 -12.38 -11.58 -6.57
N ASN A 248 -12.35 -10.85 -5.45
CA ASN A 248 -13.41 -9.96 -5.02
C ASN A 248 -12.88 -8.53 -4.95
N ILE A 249 -13.38 -7.70 -5.85
CA ILE A 249 -12.86 -6.37 -6.11
C ILE A 249 -14.03 -5.41 -5.91
N TYR A 250 -13.95 -4.58 -4.88
CA TYR A 250 -15.10 -3.86 -4.34
C TYR A 250 -14.71 -2.49 -3.80
N ASP A 251 -15.70 -1.73 -3.33
CA ASP A 251 -15.56 -0.31 -3.01
C ASP A 251 -14.92 0.44 -4.21
N ASP A 252 -13.85 1.21 -3.99
CA ASP A 252 -13.16 2.01 -5.01
C ASP A 252 -11.82 1.37 -5.49
N ALA A 253 -11.75 0.04 -5.54
CA ALA A 253 -10.54 -0.71 -5.85
C ALA A 253 -10.03 -0.58 -7.29
N LYS A 254 -8.70 -0.62 -7.49
CA LYS A 254 -8.05 -0.37 -8.80
C LYS A 254 -6.97 -1.39 -9.12
N ILE A 255 -7.07 -2.01 -10.30
CA ILE A 255 -6.20 -3.12 -10.72
C ILE A 255 -5.73 -2.92 -12.17
N PHE A 256 -4.41 -2.85 -12.36
CA PHE A 256 -3.83 -2.47 -13.64
C PHE A 256 -2.41 -3.00 -13.89
N GLY A 257 -1.94 -2.85 -15.14
CA GLY A 257 -0.60 -3.26 -15.57
C GLY A 257 -0.52 -4.74 -15.96
N ASN A 258 0.58 -5.42 -15.61
CA ASN A 258 0.75 -6.88 -15.81
C ASN A 258 0.32 -7.66 -14.56
N CYS A 259 -0.72 -7.19 -13.87
CA CYS A 259 -1.22 -7.85 -12.67
C CYS A 259 -1.74 -9.25 -13.00
N LYS A 260 -1.27 -10.24 -12.25
CA LYS A 260 -2.02 -11.47 -12.07
C LYS A 260 -2.62 -11.41 -10.68
N ILE A 261 -3.91 -11.14 -10.61
CA ILE A 261 -4.71 -11.15 -9.38
C ILE A 261 -5.68 -12.30 -9.48
N TYR A 262 -5.51 -13.30 -8.62
CA TYR A 262 -6.20 -14.57 -8.75
C TYR A 262 -6.22 -15.32 -7.43
N GLY A 263 -7.03 -16.37 -7.38
CA GLY A 263 -7.58 -16.88 -6.12
C GLY A 263 -8.68 -15.96 -5.60
N ASN A 264 -8.70 -15.74 -4.28
CA ASN A 264 -9.76 -15.01 -3.58
C ASN A 264 -9.29 -13.62 -3.10
N SER A 265 -8.55 -12.88 -3.94
CA SER A 265 -7.99 -11.58 -3.55
C SER A 265 -9.10 -10.60 -3.18
N HIS A 266 -9.06 -10.08 -1.95
CA HIS A 266 -9.97 -9.06 -1.48
C HIS A 266 -9.29 -7.70 -1.63
N ILE A 267 -9.81 -6.92 -2.57
CA ILE A 267 -9.22 -5.66 -3.02
C ILE A 267 -10.37 -4.66 -2.92
N GLY A 268 -10.39 -3.92 -1.83
CA GLY A 268 -11.47 -3.05 -1.41
C GLY A 268 -10.94 -1.93 -0.52
N GLN A 269 -11.81 -1.08 0.03
CA GLN A 269 -11.42 0.04 0.90
C GLN A 269 -10.35 0.97 0.26
N ASN A 270 -10.43 1.20 -1.06
CA ASN A 270 -9.46 1.93 -1.92
C ASN A 270 -8.16 1.17 -2.29
N ALA A 271 -8.12 -0.15 -2.11
CA ALA A 271 -6.98 -0.98 -2.52
C ALA A 271 -6.56 -0.77 -3.98
N SER A 272 -5.25 -0.62 -4.20
CA SER A 272 -4.66 -0.39 -5.53
C SER A 272 -3.50 -1.36 -5.76
N ILE A 273 -3.54 -2.09 -6.88
CA ILE A 273 -2.61 -3.18 -7.20
C ILE A 273 -2.09 -3.04 -8.63
N ALA A 274 -0.76 -2.97 -8.76
CA ALA A 274 -0.07 -2.66 -10.00
C ALA A 274 1.19 -3.51 -10.20
N GLY A 275 1.20 -4.34 -11.25
CA GLY A 275 2.31 -5.22 -11.58
C GLY A 275 2.58 -6.31 -10.53
N GLY A 276 3.65 -7.06 -10.77
CA GLY A 276 3.99 -8.22 -9.96
C GLY A 276 2.93 -9.33 -9.96
N THR A 277 3.14 -10.29 -9.09
CA THR A 277 2.15 -11.33 -8.75
C THR A 277 1.58 -10.97 -7.39
N ILE A 278 0.67 -9.99 -7.35
CA ILE A 278 -0.14 -9.73 -6.17
C ILE A 278 -1.30 -10.70 -6.20
N TYR A 279 -1.17 -11.74 -5.40
CA TYR A 279 -1.83 -13.01 -5.60
C TYR A 279 -2.40 -13.51 -4.27
N GLY A 280 -3.39 -14.41 -4.35
CA GLY A 280 -3.98 -15.06 -3.20
C GLY A 280 -4.81 -14.07 -2.42
N ASN A 281 -4.56 -13.97 -1.12
CA ASN A 281 -5.35 -13.12 -0.22
C ASN A 281 -4.53 -11.88 0.16
N ALA A 282 -4.13 -11.10 -0.83
CA ALA A 282 -3.60 -9.76 -0.60
C ALA A 282 -4.76 -8.89 -0.11
N GLU A 283 -5.05 -8.93 1.20
CA GLU A 283 -6.09 -8.10 1.82
C GLU A 283 -5.57 -6.69 1.86
N ILE A 284 -5.82 -5.92 0.80
CA ILE A 284 -5.24 -4.59 0.69
C ILE A 284 -6.04 -3.55 1.50
N MET A 285 -6.20 -3.84 2.81
CA MET A 285 -7.11 -3.19 3.77
C MET A 285 -6.50 -3.13 5.19
N GLY A 286 -7.01 -2.31 6.13
CA GLY A 286 -7.77 -1.09 5.84
C GLY A 286 -7.00 -0.18 4.89
N ASN A 287 -5.67 -0.29 4.92
CA ASN A 287 -4.83 -0.04 3.74
C ASN A 287 -3.61 -1.02 3.73
N ILE A 288 -3.73 -2.12 2.96
CA ILE A 288 -2.66 -2.94 2.32
C ILE A 288 -2.05 -4.20 3.05
N GLU A 289 -2.17 -5.44 2.49
CA GLU A 289 -1.47 -6.72 2.87
C GLU A 289 -1.02 -7.53 1.62
N ILE A 290 0.18 -8.16 1.59
CA ILE A 290 0.76 -8.78 0.35
C ILE A 290 1.70 -10.02 0.64
N ARG A 291 1.73 -11.09 -0.19
CA ARG A 291 2.41 -12.42 0.07
C ARG A 291 2.93 -13.22 -1.17
N ASP A 292 3.79 -14.26 -0.92
CA ASP A 292 4.45 -15.28 -1.84
C ASP A 292 5.91 -15.06 -2.36
N LYS A 293 6.11 -14.97 -3.70
CA LYS A 293 7.13 -14.11 -4.36
C LYS A 293 6.46 -12.82 -4.90
N PRO A 294 5.76 -12.05 -4.07
CA PRO A 294 5.44 -10.71 -4.40
C PRO A 294 6.78 -10.02 -4.36
N GLU A 295 7.03 -9.36 -5.45
CA GLU A 295 7.78 -8.15 -5.34
C GLU A 295 6.76 -7.19 -4.67
N ILE A 296 7.01 -6.89 -3.38
CA ILE A 296 6.31 -5.89 -2.56
C ILE A 296 7.22 -4.69 -2.55
N TYR A 297 7.17 -3.98 -3.66
CA TYR A 297 8.28 -3.21 -4.16
C TYR A 297 7.85 -1.81 -4.54
N GLY A 298 8.83 -0.94 -4.78
CA GLY A 298 8.62 0.49 -4.75
C GLY A 298 8.16 0.96 -3.37
N ASN A 299 6.89 1.39 -3.27
CA ASN A 299 6.34 2.11 -2.12
C ASN A 299 5.12 1.43 -1.49
N ALA A 300 4.97 0.12 -1.71
CA ALA A 300 3.92 -0.65 -1.06
C ALA A 300 3.92 -0.32 0.44
N LYS A 301 2.81 0.26 0.90
CA LYS A 301 2.59 0.53 2.31
C LYS A 301 2.09 -0.77 2.90
N ILE A 302 2.54 -1.11 4.10
CA ILE A 302 2.02 -2.23 4.87
C ILE A 302 1.83 -1.61 6.24
N TYR A 303 0.59 -1.18 6.52
CA TYR A 303 0.25 -0.39 7.70
C TYR A 303 -1.09 -0.77 8.33
N GLU A 304 -1.48 -0.03 9.35
CA GLU A 304 -2.43 -0.50 10.36
C GLU A 304 -2.00 -1.85 10.92
N THR A 305 -2.69 -2.95 10.59
CA THR A 305 -2.38 -4.30 11.09
C THR A 305 -1.77 -5.22 10.02
N ALA A 306 -1.37 -4.65 8.89
CA ALA A 306 -0.87 -5.33 7.72
C ALA A 306 0.33 -6.25 7.96
N LYS A 307 0.41 -7.33 7.18
CA LYS A 307 1.39 -8.40 7.40
C LYS A 307 2.08 -8.82 6.11
N ILE A 308 3.36 -9.16 6.20
CA ILE A 308 4.17 -9.65 5.08
C ILE A 308 4.94 -10.90 5.51
N PHE A 309 4.84 -11.97 4.74
CA PHE A 309 5.48 -13.25 5.10
C PHE A 309 6.02 -14.00 3.87
N GLY A 310 6.79 -15.06 4.12
CA GLY A 310 7.18 -16.04 3.10
C GLY A 310 8.55 -15.76 2.47
N LYS A 311 8.66 -15.85 1.13
CA LYS A 311 9.83 -15.36 0.35
C LYS A 311 9.59 -13.94 -0.17
N ALA A 312 8.63 -13.23 0.42
CA ALA A 312 8.29 -11.87 0.10
C ALA A 312 9.54 -11.01 0.03
N ARG A 313 9.69 -10.33 -1.11
CA ARG A 313 10.73 -9.34 -1.30
C ARG A 313 10.04 -8.01 -1.04
N VAL A 314 10.38 -7.39 0.08
CA VAL A 314 9.95 -6.05 0.48
C VAL A 314 11.12 -5.13 0.26
N TYR A 315 11.15 -4.37 -0.83
CA TYR A 315 12.38 -3.69 -1.22
C TYR A 315 12.16 -2.38 -1.95
N ASP A 316 13.27 -1.81 -2.40
CA ASP A 316 13.41 -0.43 -2.81
C ASP A 316 13.17 0.48 -1.59
N ASN A 317 11.98 1.06 -1.42
CA ASN A 317 11.64 1.99 -0.34
C ASN A 317 10.36 1.59 0.42
N ALA A 318 9.91 0.33 0.26
CA ALA A 318 8.64 -0.15 0.80
C ALA A 318 8.56 0.09 2.32
N ARG A 319 7.36 0.46 2.79
CA ARG A 319 7.17 0.99 4.15
C ARG A 319 6.33 0.05 4.98
N VAL A 320 6.94 -0.47 6.03
CA VAL A 320 6.26 -1.30 7.03
C VAL A 320 6.12 -0.47 8.31
N TYR A 321 4.89 -0.09 8.66
CA TYR A 321 4.64 0.83 9.76
C TYR A 321 3.29 0.65 10.43
N GLY A 322 2.95 1.46 11.44
CA GLY A 322 1.80 1.18 12.31
C GLY A 322 2.07 -0.10 13.10
N ASN A 323 1.08 -0.98 13.25
CA ASN A 323 1.23 -2.29 13.90
C ASN A 323 1.63 -3.42 12.92
N ALA A 324 2.22 -3.06 11.78
CA ALA A 324 2.54 -4.01 10.72
C ALA A 324 3.62 -5.04 11.10
N LYS A 325 3.56 -6.24 10.50
CA LYS A 325 4.39 -7.38 10.92
C LYS A 325 5.04 -8.08 9.73
N VAL A 326 6.35 -8.34 9.82
CA VAL A 326 7.10 -9.10 8.80
C VAL A 326 7.80 -10.29 9.43
N SER A 327 7.70 -11.48 8.83
CA SER A 327 8.48 -12.64 9.28
C SER A 327 8.65 -13.73 8.19
N GLY A 328 9.16 -14.89 8.57
CA GLY A 328 9.42 -16.00 7.65
C GLY A 328 10.81 -15.90 7.04
N LYS A 329 10.97 -16.14 5.73
CA LYS A 329 12.23 -15.86 4.99
C LYS A 329 12.12 -14.55 4.19
N ALA A 330 11.28 -13.64 4.68
CA ALA A 330 11.01 -12.37 4.02
C ALA A 330 12.31 -11.57 3.96
N LYS A 331 12.54 -10.96 2.80
CA LYS A 331 13.70 -10.14 2.54
C LYS A 331 13.20 -8.71 2.50
N ILE A 332 13.45 -7.96 3.56
CA ILE A 332 13.36 -6.50 3.56
C ILE A 332 14.73 -6.00 3.11
N PHE A 333 14.87 -5.33 1.97
CA PHE A 333 16.21 -4.96 1.51
C PHE A 333 16.29 -3.75 0.59
N GLN A 334 17.52 -3.32 0.32
CA GLN A 334 17.86 -2.00 -0.23
C GLN A 334 17.51 -0.92 0.79
N ASN A 335 16.69 0.08 0.48
CA ASN A 335 16.46 1.26 1.31
C ASN A 335 15.11 1.21 2.05
N ALA A 336 14.56 0.02 2.27
CA ALA A 336 13.21 -0.15 2.82
C ALA A 336 13.12 0.35 4.28
N TYR A 337 11.96 0.92 4.64
CA TYR A 337 11.76 1.62 5.91
C TYR A 337 10.82 0.84 6.84
N ILE A 338 11.28 0.67 8.07
CA ILE A 338 10.58 -0.02 9.16
C ILE A 338 10.42 0.98 10.31
N LYS A 339 9.19 1.34 10.68
CA LYS A 339 8.96 2.37 11.71
C LYS A 339 7.68 2.24 12.53
N GLY A 340 7.60 2.96 13.64
CA GLY A 340 6.48 2.87 14.58
C GLY A 340 6.39 1.47 15.18
N ASN A 341 5.20 0.99 15.53
CA ASN A 341 5.00 -0.34 16.15
C ASN A 341 5.24 -1.56 15.23
N ALA A 342 6.02 -1.40 14.15
CA ALA A 342 6.34 -2.46 13.19
C ALA A 342 7.19 -3.57 13.83
N LYS A 343 6.91 -4.84 13.50
CA LYS A 343 7.54 -6.01 14.11
C LYS A 343 8.13 -6.95 13.06
N ILE A 344 9.46 -7.08 13.03
CA ILE A 344 10.20 -7.98 12.15
C ILE A 344 10.71 -9.15 13.00
N TRP A 345 10.49 -10.40 12.60
CA TRP A 345 10.91 -11.55 13.42
C TRP A 345 11.09 -12.85 12.63
N GLY A 346 11.44 -13.94 13.31
CA GLY A 346 11.66 -15.25 12.71
C GLY A 346 12.97 -15.28 11.91
N ASN A 347 12.98 -15.82 10.69
CA ASN A 347 14.18 -15.87 9.83
C ASN A 347 14.25 -14.71 8.82
N ALA A 348 13.55 -13.60 9.10
CA ALA A 348 13.48 -12.46 8.20
C ALA A 348 14.84 -11.78 8.09
N LYS A 349 15.18 -11.30 6.90
CA LYS A 349 16.43 -10.58 6.65
C LYS A 349 16.14 -9.13 6.28
N VAL A 350 16.68 -8.18 7.04
CA VAL A 350 16.73 -6.75 6.74
C VAL A 350 18.15 -6.43 6.25
N TYR A 351 18.34 -6.03 4.99
CA TYR A 351 19.71 -5.85 4.48
C TYR A 351 19.91 -4.89 3.30
N GLY A 352 21.14 -4.42 3.08
CA GLY A 352 21.35 -3.20 2.31
C GLY A 352 21.11 -1.99 3.22
N TYR A 353 21.02 -0.78 2.66
CA TYR A 353 20.79 0.47 3.41
C TYR A 353 19.37 0.63 4.01
N SER A 354 18.78 -0.45 4.52
CA SER A 354 17.44 -0.48 5.09
C SER A 354 17.46 0.15 6.47
N ILE A 355 16.39 0.86 6.82
CA ILE A 355 16.34 1.73 8.00
C ILE A 355 15.25 1.26 8.96
N ILE A 356 15.64 1.06 10.21
CA ILE A 356 14.78 0.65 11.33
C ILE A 356 14.81 1.74 12.40
N PHE A 357 13.67 2.36 12.71
CA PHE A 357 13.63 3.51 13.63
C PHE A 357 12.28 3.74 14.33
N GLY A 358 12.27 4.57 15.38
CA GLY A 358 11.14 4.71 16.30
C GLY A 358 10.84 3.38 17.00
N ASP A 359 9.61 3.15 17.46
CA ASP A 359 9.20 1.97 18.25
C ASP A 359 9.44 0.57 17.63
N ALA A 360 10.03 0.48 16.44
CA ALA A 360 10.18 -0.73 15.65
C ALA A 360 10.94 -1.83 16.40
N LYS A 361 10.49 -3.09 16.20
CA LYS A 361 11.02 -4.27 16.90
C LYS A 361 11.58 -5.27 15.92
N VAL A 362 12.80 -5.72 16.13
CA VAL A 362 13.41 -6.83 15.37
C VAL A 362 13.87 -7.92 16.33
N TYR A 363 13.33 -9.14 16.23
CA TYR A 363 13.57 -10.16 17.25
C TYR A 363 13.49 -11.61 16.75
N ASP A 364 13.64 -12.56 17.67
CA ASP A 364 13.89 -13.99 17.39
C ASP A 364 15.14 -14.15 16.50
N SER A 365 15.20 -15.11 15.58
CA SER A 365 16.38 -15.35 14.72
C SER A 365 16.56 -14.34 13.56
N ALA A 366 15.97 -13.15 13.66
CA ALA A 366 15.93 -12.20 12.56
C ALA A 366 17.32 -11.60 12.32
N GLN A 367 17.65 -11.35 11.05
CA GLN A 367 19.00 -10.92 10.65
C GLN A 367 18.95 -9.50 10.07
N ILE A 368 19.83 -8.64 10.54
CA ILE A 368 20.04 -7.28 10.04
C ILE A 368 21.49 -7.21 9.55
N CYS A 369 21.73 -6.92 8.26
CA CYS A 369 23.11 -6.92 7.75
C CYS A 369 23.35 -6.01 6.54
N ASN A 370 24.62 -5.91 6.13
CA ASN A 370 25.05 -5.21 4.90
C ASN A 370 24.59 -3.74 4.83
N TYR A 371 25.12 -2.86 5.70
CA TYR A 371 24.85 -1.41 5.70
C TYR A 371 23.46 -0.96 6.18
N ALA A 372 22.67 -1.85 6.77
CA ALA A 372 21.40 -1.47 7.39
C ALA A 372 21.64 -0.57 8.62
N SER A 373 20.78 0.42 8.84
CA SER A 373 20.89 1.41 9.93
C SER A 373 19.73 1.25 10.92
N ILE A 374 20.07 1.31 12.20
CA ILE A 374 19.17 1.14 13.34
C ILE A 374 19.36 2.33 14.28
N TYR A 375 18.31 3.13 14.52
CA TYR A 375 18.42 4.34 15.35
C TYR A 375 17.10 4.74 16.02
N SER A 376 17.12 5.81 16.84
CA SER A 376 15.99 6.20 17.69
C SER A 376 15.58 5.00 18.56
N ASP A 377 14.30 4.76 18.82
CA ASP A 377 13.85 3.85 19.89
C ASP A 377 13.62 2.41 19.38
N ALA A 378 14.38 2.06 18.32
CA ALA A 378 14.36 0.76 17.69
C ALA A 378 14.96 -0.29 18.64
N ARG A 379 14.24 -1.40 18.81
CA ARG A 379 14.57 -2.46 19.78
C ARG A 379 14.86 -3.78 19.08
N ILE A 380 16.10 -4.22 19.18
CA ILE A 380 16.59 -5.48 18.62
C ILE A 380 16.83 -6.45 19.78
N PHE A 381 16.16 -7.60 19.80
CA PHE A 381 16.23 -8.48 20.96
C PHE A 381 15.95 -9.97 20.67
N GLY A 382 15.99 -10.81 21.71
CA GLY A 382 15.84 -12.26 21.55
C GLY A 382 17.14 -12.86 21.01
N ASN A 383 17.09 -13.63 19.94
CA ASN A 383 18.29 -14.25 19.32
C ASN A 383 18.69 -13.54 18.01
N ALA A 384 18.40 -12.23 17.90
CA ALA A 384 18.53 -11.49 16.65
C ALA A 384 20.00 -11.20 16.34
N ILE A 385 20.35 -11.20 15.05
CA ILE A 385 21.74 -11.06 14.60
C ILE A 385 21.89 -9.77 13.81
N ILE A 386 22.80 -8.90 14.25
CA ILE A 386 23.25 -7.71 13.54
C ILE A 386 24.68 -7.99 13.04
N GLY A 387 24.89 -7.93 11.71
CA GLY A 387 26.17 -8.28 11.10
C GLY A 387 26.51 -7.47 9.84
N GLY A 388 27.58 -7.86 9.14
CA GLY A 388 28.16 -7.08 8.05
C GLY A 388 28.55 -5.67 8.49
N ASN A 389 28.46 -4.71 7.56
CA ASN A 389 28.73 -3.29 7.80
C ASN A 389 27.50 -2.52 8.32
N ALA A 390 26.61 -3.13 9.11
CA ALA A 390 25.42 -2.45 9.64
C ALA A 390 25.79 -1.40 10.72
N GLN A 391 24.86 -0.51 11.05
CA GLN A 391 25.05 0.59 12.00
C GLN A 391 23.94 0.62 13.05
N VAL A 392 24.30 0.86 14.31
CA VAL A 392 23.41 1.01 15.46
C VAL A 392 23.73 2.33 16.15
N HIS A 393 22.80 3.29 16.21
CA HIS A 393 23.11 4.61 16.77
C HIS A 393 21.94 5.30 17.46
N ASP A 394 22.19 6.52 17.93
CA ASP A 394 21.26 7.33 18.73
C ASP A 394 20.71 6.56 19.94
N SER A 395 19.39 6.44 20.11
CA SER A 395 18.80 5.78 21.29
C SER A 395 18.64 4.25 21.16
N ALA A 396 19.11 3.64 20.05
CA ALA A 396 18.74 2.27 19.70
C ALA A 396 19.19 1.24 20.75
N GLU A 397 18.36 0.22 20.94
CA GLU A 397 18.50 -0.77 22.02
C GLU A 397 18.73 -2.17 21.44
N VAL A 398 19.80 -2.83 21.89
CA VAL A 398 20.13 -4.23 21.57
C VAL A 398 20.25 -5.01 22.88
N TYR A 399 19.38 -6.01 23.10
CA TYR A 399 19.29 -6.72 24.38
C TYR A 399 18.77 -8.16 24.24
N GLY A 400 18.56 -8.88 25.35
CA GLY A 400 18.32 -10.32 25.30
C GLY A 400 19.59 -11.06 24.88
N ASN A 401 19.47 -12.16 24.15
CA ASN A 401 20.62 -12.90 23.62
C ASN A 401 21.05 -12.38 22.21
N ALA A 402 20.80 -11.11 21.90
CA ALA A 402 21.05 -10.56 20.57
C ALA A 402 22.57 -10.50 20.30
N ILE A 403 22.96 -10.81 19.06
CA ILE A 403 24.35 -10.92 18.63
C ILE A 403 24.68 -9.77 17.69
N ILE A 404 25.76 -9.05 17.98
CA ILE A 404 26.40 -8.07 17.11
C ILE A 404 27.75 -8.63 16.68
N ASN A 405 28.01 -8.75 15.38
CA ASN A 405 29.24 -9.35 14.88
C ASN A 405 29.79 -8.67 13.61
N GLU A 406 30.87 -9.24 13.05
CA GLU A 406 31.50 -8.79 11.80
C GLU A 406 32.02 -7.34 11.87
N GLN A 407 31.49 -6.40 11.07
CA GLN A 407 32.01 -5.04 10.89
C GLN A 407 31.02 -3.95 11.36
N VAL A 408 30.11 -4.29 12.27
CA VAL A 408 29.06 -3.37 12.74
C VAL A 408 29.65 -2.18 13.49
N GLN A 409 29.02 -1.01 13.34
CA GLN A 409 29.37 0.22 14.04
C GLN A 409 28.24 0.62 15.00
N CYS A 410 28.55 0.66 16.29
CA CYS A 410 27.64 1.10 17.36
C CYS A 410 28.09 2.48 17.87
N PHE A 411 27.28 3.53 17.74
CA PHE A 411 27.66 4.90 18.12
C PHE A 411 26.48 5.73 18.64
N GLY A 412 26.60 7.06 18.69
CA GLY A 412 25.58 7.92 19.30
C GLY A 412 25.43 7.60 20.79
N ASN A 413 24.23 7.28 21.24
CA ASN A 413 23.91 6.88 22.62
C ASN A 413 23.46 5.40 22.72
N ALA A 414 23.80 4.56 21.72
CA ALA A 414 23.24 3.22 21.55
C ALA A 414 23.45 2.35 22.80
N LYS A 415 22.45 1.54 23.15
CA LYS A 415 22.42 0.73 24.37
C LYS A 415 22.54 -0.75 24.01
N ILE A 416 23.52 -1.44 24.59
CA ILE A 416 23.76 -2.87 24.44
C ILE A 416 23.77 -3.47 25.84
N PHE A 417 22.80 -4.33 26.17
CA PHE A 417 22.58 -4.78 27.55
C PHE A 417 21.92 -6.15 27.66
N ASP A 418 21.54 -6.55 28.88
CA ASP A 418 21.11 -7.91 29.23
C ASP A 418 22.18 -8.92 28.78
N ASN A 419 21.83 -10.04 28.12
CA ASN A 419 22.80 -11.07 27.70
C ASN A 419 23.34 -10.85 26.26
N ALA A 420 23.37 -9.59 25.79
CA ALA A 420 23.75 -9.28 24.41
C ALA A 420 25.25 -9.52 24.17
N LYS A 421 25.60 -10.00 22.98
CA LYS A 421 26.94 -10.51 22.66
C LYS A 421 27.55 -9.73 21.50
N ILE A 422 28.77 -9.23 21.68
CA ILE A 422 29.55 -8.49 20.69
C ILE A 422 30.80 -9.29 20.31
N SER A 423 31.04 -9.49 19.01
CA SER A 423 32.14 -10.34 18.49
C SER A 423 32.68 -9.80 17.16
N GLY A 424 33.70 -10.43 16.57
CA GLY A 424 34.32 -9.98 15.32
C GLY A 424 35.12 -8.69 15.47
N THR A 425 34.94 -7.76 14.52
CA THR A 425 35.65 -6.47 14.41
C THR A 425 34.72 -5.27 14.66
N VAL A 426 33.69 -5.46 15.49
CA VAL A 426 32.67 -4.46 15.80
C VAL A 426 33.28 -3.24 16.47
N LYS A 427 32.82 -2.05 16.09
CA LYS A 427 33.30 -0.77 16.65
C LYS A 427 32.21 -0.13 17.50
N VAL A 428 32.43 -0.01 18.79
CA VAL A 428 31.54 0.69 19.73
C VAL A 428 32.18 2.02 20.12
N TYR A 429 31.55 3.16 19.84
CA TYR A 429 32.16 4.47 20.07
C TYR A 429 31.17 5.62 20.35
N GLN A 430 31.68 6.85 20.41
CA GLN A 430 30.93 8.03 20.91
C GLN A 430 30.39 7.79 22.32
N TYR A 431 29.08 7.86 22.59
CA TYR A 431 28.49 7.69 23.92
C TYR A 431 27.72 6.37 24.06
N ALA A 432 28.01 5.39 23.21
CA ALA A 432 27.41 4.06 23.28
C ALA A 432 27.73 3.36 24.62
N LYS A 433 26.79 2.53 25.07
CA LYS A 433 26.76 1.91 26.40
C LYS A 433 26.67 0.39 26.28
N ILE A 434 27.52 -0.30 27.02
CA ILE A 434 27.56 -1.76 27.18
C ILE A 434 27.38 -2.02 28.69
N TYR A 435 26.33 -2.72 29.09
CA TYR A 435 26.02 -2.93 30.51
C TYR A 435 25.20 -4.19 30.81
N GLU A 436 24.83 -4.40 32.08
CA GLU A 436 24.24 -5.66 32.58
C GLU A 436 25.18 -6.85 32.25
N ASN A 437 24.69 -7.98 31.72
CA ASN A 437 25.48 -9.18 31.45
C ASN A 437 26.12 -9.18 30.04
N ALA A 438 26.23 -8.02 29.39
CA ALA A 438 26.66 -7.96 28.00
C ALA A 438 28.12 -8.43 27.84
N GLU A 439 28.36 -9.27 26.84
CA GLU A 439 29.67 -9.89 26.56
C GLU A 439 30.30 -9.29 25.30
N VAL A 440 31.61 -9.07 25.33
CA VAL A 440 32.40 -8.54 24.21
C VAL A 440 33.68 -9.35 24.04
N TRP A 441 33.95 -9.86 22.84
CA TRP A 441 35.16 -10.66 22.59
C TRP A 441 35.73 -10.52 21.17
N GLU A 442 36.68 -11.41 20.83
CA GLU A 442 37.38 -11.50 19.54
C GLU A 442 38.30 -10.30 19.26
N SER A 443 37.88 -9.32 18.47
CA SER A 443 38.67 -8.15 18.07
C SER A 443 37.80 -6.90 18.03
N ALA A 444 36.78 -6.86 18.87
CA ALA A 444 35.89 -5.72 19.03
C ALA A 444 36.66 -4.52 19.58
N GLN A 445 36.35 -3.33 19.07
CA GLN A 445 37.01 -2.07 19.41
C GLN A 445 36.02 -1.13 20.09
N ILE A 446 36.23 -0.84 21.36
CA ILE A 446 35.45 0.10 22.17
C ILE A 446 36.29 1.38 22.32
N SER A 447 35.75 2.53 21.93
CA SER A 447 36.53 3.77 21.84
C SER A 447 35.71 5.05 22.01
N GLY A 448 36.37 6.21 21.97
CA GLY A 448 35.69 7.51 22.05
C GLY A 448 35.30 7.83 23.49
N ASN A 449 34.02 8.05 23.78
CA ASN A 449 33.49 8.35 25.12
C ASN A 449 32.58 7.20 25.63
N ALA A 450 32.79 5.99 25.11
CA ALA A 450 31.92 4.84 25.32
C ALA A 450 31.96 4.39 26.78
N ARG A 451 30.96 3.60 27.21
CA ARG A 451 30.81 3.18 28.62
C ARG A 451 30.57 1.69 28.73
N ILE A 452 31.34 1.03 29.59
CA ILE A 452 31.22 -0.37 29.97
C ILE A 452 30.95 -0.39 31.49
N PHE A 453 29.79 -0.91 31.91
CA PHE A 453 29.36 -0.91 33.32
C PHE A 453 28.43 -2.09 33.64
N GLY A 454 27.73 -2.09 34.79
CA GLY A 454 27.02 -3.26 35.27
C GLY A 454 27.98 -4.44 35.51
N ASP A 455 27.58 -5.64 35.06
CA ASP A 455 28.35 -6.88 35.14
C ASP A 455 29.04 -7.25 33.80
N ALA A 456 29.17 -6.28 32.89
CA ALA A 456 29.56 -6.51 31.51
C ALA A 456 30.99 -7.06 31.40
N GLN A 457 31.21 -7.94 30.42
CA GLN A 457 32.45 -8.70 30.27
C GLN A 457 33.12 -8.38 28.93
N VAL A 458 34.41 -8.07 28.96
CA VAL A 458 35.24 -7.83 27.76
C VAL A 458 36.45 -8.76 27.80
N PHE A 459 36.61 -9.62 26.81
CA PHE A 459 37.65 -10.65 26.75
C PHE A 459 38.15 -10.87 25.31
N GLY A 460 38.82 -11.99 25.00
CA GLY A 460 39.48 -12.22 23.72
C GLY A 460 40.64 -11.24 23.48
N ASN A 461 40.79 -10.76 22.25
CA ASN A 461 41.77 -9.74 21.87
C ASN A 461 41.10 -8.36 21.70
N SER A 462 40.03 -8.08 22.46
CA SER A 462 39.26 -6.84 22.36
C SER A 462 40.10 -5.62 22.75
N GLU A 463 39.79 -4.46 22.17
CA GLU A 463 40.51 -3.20 22.40
C GLU A 463 39.58 -2.15 23.00
N ILE A 464 40.03 -1.47 24.07
CA ILE A 464 39.36 -0.39 24.77
C ILE A 464 40.28 0.83 24.69
N SER A 465 39.81 1.95 24.14
CA SER A 465 40.70 3.07 23.80
C SER A 465 40.10 4.47 23.90
N ASN A 466 40.94 5.50 23.78
CA ASN A 466 40.57 6.92 23.92
C ASN A 466 39.86 7.16 25.27
N ASP A 467 38.91 8.08 25.36
CA ASP A 467 38.23 8.48 26.61
C ASP A 467 37.13 7.49 27.08
N THR A 468 37.29 6.19 26.78
CA THR A 468 36.31 5.13 27.13
C THR A 468 36.32 4.85 28.62
N LYS A 469 35.15 4.58 29.21
CA LYS A 469 35.00 4.35 30.65
C LYS A 469 34.61 2.91 30.97
N VAL A 470 35.27 2.34 31.96
CA VAL A 470 35.00 1.03 32.55
C VAL A 470 34.70 1.22 34.04
N TYR A 471 33.50 0.86 34.49
CA TYR A 471 33.10 1.08 35.89
C TYR A 471 32.08 0.05 36.39
N GLU A 472 31.52 0.28 37.59
CA GLU A 472 30.68 -0.69 38.31
C GLU A 472 31.37 -2.05 38.47
N ALA A 473 30.75 -3.19 38.15
CA ALA A 473 31.32 -4.53 38.35
C ALA A 473 31.96 -5.13 37.08
N ALA A 474 32.09 -4.32 36.02
CA ALA A 474 32.58 -4.73 34.71
C ALA A 474 33.93 -5.46 34.79
N ALA A 475 34.08 -6.48 33.95
CA ALA A 475 35.21 -7.41 33.96
C ALA A 475 35.95 -7.37 32.62
N ILE A 476 37.23 -7.03 32.63
CA ILE A 476 38.11 -7.04 31.46
C ILE A 476 39.15 -8.15 31.64
N THR A 477 39.28 -9.07 30.68
CA THR A 477 40.15 -10.23 30.83
C THR A 477 40.70 -10.81 29.53
N GLU A 478 41.35 -11.98 29.61
CA GLU A 478 42.13 -12.62 28.54
C GLU A 478 43.16 -11.66 27.94
N ASN A 479 43.26 -11.54 26.61
CA ASN A 479 44.25 -10.70 25.93
C ASN A 479 43.72 -9.27 25.65
N ALA A 480 42.66 -8.84 26.33
CA ALA A 480 42.04 -7.54 26.10
C ALA A 480 43.01 -6.40 26.45
N LYS A 481 42.99 -5.34 25.63
CA LYS A 481 43.88 -4.18 25.76
C LYS A 481 43.10 -2.93 26.10
N ILE A 482 43.58 -2.17 27.07
CA ILE A 482 43.07 -0.87 27.47
C ILE A 482 44.18 0.16 27.22
N TYR A 483 43.91 1.22 26.46
CA TYR A 483 44.93 2.23 26.13
C TYR A 483 44.38 3.62 25.81
N GLY A 484 45.26 4.58 25.54
CA GLY A 484 44.87 5.97 25.24
C GLY A 484 44.60 6.73 26.54
N ASN A 485 43.39 7.29 26.68
CA ASN A 485 42.96 8.04 27.86
C ASN A 485 41.87 7.27 28.64
N ALA A 486 41.86 5.94 28.55
CA ALA A 486 40.75 5.13 29.01
C ALA A 486 40.67 5.12 30.54
N ILE A 487 39.46 5.18 31.09
CA ILE A 487 39.23 5.46 32.50
C ILE A 487 38.56 4.28 33.16
N ILE A 488 39.26 3.67 34.08
CA ILE A 488 38.85 2.50 34.85
C ILE A 488 38.57 2.98 36.27
N HIS A 489 37.34 2.86 36.74
CA HIS A 489 36.98 3.32 38.09
C HIS A 489 35.82 2.50 38.69
N GLY A 490 35.18 2.98 39.76
CA GLY A 490 34.12 2.22 40.44
C GLY A 490 34.68 0.94 41.06
N ARG A 491 34.12 -0.25 40.72
CA ARG A 491 34.57 -1.58 41.22
C ARG A 491 35.07 -2.48 40.06
N ALA A 492 35.49 -1.88 38.95
CA ALA A 492 35.87 -2.59 37.74
C ALA A 492 37.02 -3.59 38.01
N ARG A 493 37.05 -4.70 37.28
CA ARG A 493 38.00 -5.81 37.49
C ARG A 493 38.79 -6.06 36.21
N ILE A 494 40.11 -6.02 36.29
CA ILE A 494 41.02 -6.33 35.18
C ILE A 494 41.94 -7.46 35.63
N PHE A 495 41.91 -8.58 34.90
CA PHE A 495 42.62 -9.80 35.29
C PHE A 495 42.87 -10.75 34.12
N GLY A 496 43.59 -11.85 34.33
CA GLY A 496 44.10 -12.65 33.23
C GLY A 496 45.28 -11.93 32.56
N ASP A 497 45.52 -12.16 31.27
CA ASP A 497 46.69 -11.60 30.56
C ASP A 497 46.42 -10.19 29.96
N ALA A 498 45.45 -9.47 30.53
CA ALA A 498 44.92 -8.21 30.00
C ALA A 498 45.94 -7.07 30.18
N LYS A 499 46.00 -6.13 29.23
CA LYS A 499 47.04 -5.10 29.18
C LYS A 499 46.43 -3.70 29.34
N ILE A 500 46.95 -2.91 30.27
CA ILE A 500 46.59 -1.50 30.49
C ILE A 500 47.82 -0.64 30.16
N LEU A 501 47.72 0.19 29.13
CA LEU A 501 48.86 0.83 28.48
C LEU A 501 48.66 2.35 28.27
N GLY A 502 49.73 3.12 28.36
CA GLY A 502 49.70 4.58 28.14
C GLY A 502 48.80 5.30 29.16
N ASN A 503 48.37 6.52 28.83
CA ASN A 503 47.68 7.49 29.70
C ASN A 503 46.28 7.07 30.23
N SER A 504 46.00 5.78 30.30
CA SER A 504 44.83 5.22 30.96
C SER A 504 44.86 5.54 32.46
N ILE A 505 43.70 5.81 33.05
CA ILE A 505 43.53 6.15 34.46
C ILE A 505 42.89 4.96 35.18
N ILE A 506 43.44 4.55 36.32
CA ILE A 506 42.83 3.58 37.24
C ILE A 506 42.51 4.30 38.55
N ALA A 507 41.24 4.25 38.98
CA ALA A 507 40.75 5.01 40.13
C ALA A 507 39.73 4.24 41.01
N ASP A 508 39.37 4.86 42.13
CA ASP A 508 38.35 4.40 43.09
C ASP A 508 38.64 3.01 43.70
N GLN A 509 37.76 2.03 43.49
CA GLN A 509 37.89 0.64 43.95
C GLN A 509 38.16 -0.32 42.77
N ALA A 510 38.62 0.21 41.62
CA ALA A 510 39.03 -0.62 40.51
C ALA A 510 40.15 -1.57 40.94
N LYS A 511 40.13 -2.79 40.42
CA LYS A 511 41.03 -3.87 40.82
C LYS A 511 41.75 -4.43 39.61
N VAL A 512 43.07 -4.28 39.59
CA VAL A 512 43.96 -4.99 38.66
C VAL A 512 44.65 -6.13 39.42
N PHE A 513 44.55 -7.37 38.95
CA PHE A 513 45.09 -8.56 39.63
C PHE A 513 45.35 -9.74 38.68
N GLY A 514 46.10 -10.77 39.12
CA GLY A 514 46.49 -11.88 38.24
C GLY A 514 47.57 -11.43 37.24
N ASN A 515 47.67 -12.08 36.08
CA ASN A 515 48.75 -11.86 35.10
C ASN A 515 48.68 -10.53 34.32
N ALA A 516 47.88 -9.56 34.75
CA ALA A 516 47.63 -8.36 33.97
C ALA A 516 48.92 -7.54 33.81
N GLU A 517 49.10 -6.91 32.64
CA GLU A 517 50.23 -6.03 32.36
C GLU A 517 49.80 -4.56 32.50
N VAL A 518 50.58 -3.75 33.19
CA VAL A 518 50.32 -2.33 33.43
C VAL A 518 51.56 -1.53 33.02
N SER A 519 51.41 -0.54 32.12
CA SER A 519 52.52 0.26 31.60
C SER A 519 52.11 1.71 31.31
N ASP A 520 52.91 2.67 31.79
CA ASP A 520 52.75 4.11 31.55
C ASP A 520 51.38 4.72 31.97
N VAL A 521 50.73 4.18 33.01
CA VAL A 521 49.37 4.56 33.46
C VAL A 521 49.34 5.60 34.59
N GLN A 522 48.17 6.20 34.81
CA GLN A 522 47.87 7.05 35.97
C GLN A 522 47.02 6.29 37.02
N LEU A 523 47.36 6.39 38.31
CA LEU A 523 46.67 5.71 39.42
C LEU A 523 46.12 6.73 40.44
N SER A 524 44.94 6.50 41.03
CA SER A 524 44.47 7.31 42.18
C SER A 524 45.13 6.92 43.51
N ASP A 525 45.49 5.65 43.67
CA ASP A 525 46.21 5.09 44.81
C ASP A 525 46.77 3.70 44.43
N TYR A 526 47.85 3.28 45.08
CA TYR A 526 48.49 1.97 44.83
C TYR A 526 47.60 0.79 45.22
N ASP A 527 46.69 0.94 46.18
CA ASP A 527 45.75 -0.10 46.62
C ASP A 527 44.77 -0.60 45.54
N THR A 528 44.70 0.10 44.39
CA THR A 528 43.94 -0.32 43.19
C THR A 528 44.62 -1.45 42.39
N VAL A 529 45.93 -1.63 42.56
CA VAL A 529 46.75 -2.62 41.82
C VAL A 529 47.25 -3.70 42.80
N TYR A 530 46.65 -4.89 42.72
CA TYR A 530 47.04 -6.02 43.56
C TYR A 530 48.21 -6.77 42.93
N THR A 531 49.39 -6.64 43.53
CA THR A 531 50.69 -7.03 42.96
C THR A 531 50.94 -8.54 42.81
N THR A 532 50.00 -9.41 43.20
CA THR A 532 50.09 -10.86 42.96
C THR A 532 49.84 -11.21 41.49
N GLY A 533 50.93 -11.28 40.72
CA GLY A 533 50.99 -11.71 39.33
C GLY A 533 51.08 -10.57 38.30
N VAL A 534 50.79 -9.33 38.71
CA VAL A 534 50.71 -8.18 37.80
C VAL A 534 52.10 -7.76 37.34
N ILE A 535 52.28 -7.62 36.03
CA ILE A 535 53.53 -7.17 35.40
C ILE A 535 53.49 -5.65 35.25
N ILE A 536 54.30 -4.94 36.02
CA ILE A 536 54.39 -3.47 35.97
C ILE A 536 55.63 -3.07 35.17
N ASN A 537 55.41 -2.42 34.02
CA ASN A 537 56.44 -1.98 33.10
C ASN A 537 56.47 -0.43 33.04
N ARG A 538 57.48 0.19 33.65
CA ARG A 538 57.74 1.66 33.74
C ARG A 538 56.97 2.43 34.83
N ASP A 539 57.31 3.72 34.93
CA ASP A 539 56.85 4.67 35.94
C ASP A 539 55.34 4.93 35.83
N MET A 540 54.65 4.90 36.96
CA MET A 540 53.21 5.20 37.09
C MET A 540 53.03 6.56 37.76
N GLU A 541 52.12 7.38 37.25
CA GLU A 541 51.81 8.69 37.84
C GLU A 541 50.69 8.53 38.88
N VAL A 542 50.97 8.88 40.14
CA VAL A 542 49.97 8.85 41.21
C VAL A 542 49.27 10.20 41.31
N LEU A 543 47.97 10.20 41.01
CA LEU A 543 47.09 11.35 41.09
C LEU A 543 46.72 11.67 42.55
N ASP A 544 46.70 12.94 42.92
CA ASP A 544 46.26 13.36 44.24
C ASP A 544 44.72 13.35 44.37
N LYS A 545 44.21 13.36 45.61
CA LYS A 545 42.76 13.33 45.89
C LYS A 545 41.98 14.48 45.24
N LYS A 546 42.57 15.67 45.09
CA LYS A 546 41.92 16.81 44.42
C LYS A 546 41.91 16.63 42.91
N GLN A 547 42.94 16.04 42.31
CA GLN A 547 42.94 15.69 40.89
C GLN A 547 41.84 14.66 40.58
N VAL A 548 41.66 13.66 41.45
CA VAL A 548 40.59 12.66 41.38
C VAL A 548 39.20 13.27 41.63
N GLU A 549 39.04 14.15 42.63
CA GLU A 549 37.78 14.88 42.87
C GLU A 549 37.43 15.84 41.72
N VAL A 550 38.41 16.55 41.14
CA VAL A 550 38.19 17.45 39.98
C VAL A 550 37.83 16.65 38.73
N PHE A 551 38.39 15.45 38.59
CA PHE A 551 37.95 14.49 37.58
C PHE A 551 36.47 14.16 37.77
N HIS A 552 36.07 13.60 38.93
CA HIS A 552 34.68 13.24 39.25
C HIS A 552 33.68 14.41 39.09
N ASN A 553 34.03 15.62 39.56
CA ASN A 553 33.15 16.79 39.45
C ASN A 553 32.93 17.25 37.99
N LYS A 554 33.94 17.10 37.11
CA LYS A 554 33.77 17.35 35.67
C LYS A 554 32.83 16.31 35.03
N GLU A 555 32.90 15.07 35.47
CA GLU A 555 32.04 13.96 35.02
C GLU A 555 30.57 14.24 35.36
N GLU A 556 30.29 14.56 36.62
CA GLU A 556 28.94 14.80 37.13
C GLU A 556 28.31 16.04 36.48
N LYS A 557 29.07 17.13 36.34
CA LYS A 557 28.62 18.33 35.63
C LYS A 557 28.28 18.03 34.16
N ALA A 558 29.16 17.34 33.44
CA ALA A 558 28.93 16.96 32.04
C ALA A 558 27.76 15.97 31.88
N PHE A 559 27.51 15.10 32.86
CA PHE A 559 26.36 14.22 32.90
C PHE A 559 25.04 14.99 33.09
N ASN A 560 25.01 15.91 34.05
CA ASN A 560 23.83 16.71 34.39
C ASN A 560 23.44 17.68 33.25
N GLU A 561 24.40 18.39 32.66
CA GLU A 561 24.14 19.28 31.51
C GLU A 561 23.53 18.52 30.31
N ARG A 562 23.99 17.30 30.05
CA ARG A 562 23.46 16.44 28.98
C ARG A 562 22.08 15.87 29.31
N LYS A 563 21.81 15.52 30.57
CA LYS A 563 20.48 15.11 31.05
C LYS A 563 19.46 16.24 30.83
N THR A 564 19.82 17.48 31.15
CA THR A 564 18.98 18.67 30.91
C THR A 564 18.73 18.91 29.41
N GLN A 565 19.75 18.78 28.55
CA GLN A 565 19.56 18.92 27.09
C GLN A 565 18.64 17.85 26.51
N ALA A 566 18.76 16.59 26.94
CA ALA A 566 17.89 15.50 26.52
C ALA A 566 16.43 15.71 27.00
N PHE A 567 16.25 16.17 28.23
CA PHE A 567 14.93 16.48 28.79
C PHE A 567 14.24 17.63 28.05
N ASN A 568 14.95 18.72 27.79
CA ASN A 568 14.41 19.86 27.04
C ASN A 568 14.04 19.48 25.60
N LYS A 569 14.82 18.60 24.97
CA LYS A 569 14.49 18.05 23.65
C LYS A 569 13.21 17.20 23.71
N SER A 570 13.10 16.29 24.68
CA SER A 570 11.91 15.47 24.90
C SER A 570 10.65 16.30 25.13
N ILE A 571 10.70 17.34 25.96
CA ILE A 571 9.56 18.26 26.16
C ILE A 571 9.17 18.93 24.83
N THR A 572 10.15 19.39 24.06
CA THR A 572 9.91 20.04 22.76
C THR A 572 9.24 19.09 21.76
N GLU A 573 9.66 17.83 21.73
CA GLU A 573 9.10 16.79 20.88
C GLU A 573 7.67 16.44 21.32
N THR A 574 7.42 16.20 22.61
CA THR A 574 6.07 15.93 23.16
C THR A 574 5.09 17.10 22.99
N LEU A 575 5.55 18.36 23.10
CA LEU A 575 4.70 19.52 22.81
C LEU A 575 4.31 19.61 21.33
N ASN A 576 5.25 19.33 20.42
CA ASN A 576 4.96 19.34 18.99
C ASN A 576 4.00 18.18 18.60
N GLU A 577 4.09 17.03 19.25
CA GLU A 577 3.15 15.91 19.05
C GLU A 577 1.75 16.21 19.61
N SER A 578 1.65 16.75 20.83
CA SER A 578 0.35 17.09 21.45
C SER A 578 -0.37 18.28 20.80
N ILE A 579 0.35 19.19 20.14
CA ILE A 579 -0.22 20.21 19.25
C ILE A 579 -0.75 19.57 17.95
N ALA A 580 -0.08 18.53 17.42
CA ALA A 580 -0.52 17.83 16.22
C ALA A 580 -1.77 16.93 16.43
N GLU A 581 -2.04 16.49 17.67
CA GLU A 581 -3.19 15.63 17.99
C GLU A 581 -4.50 16.38 18.28
N ASN A 582 -4.45 17.66 18.66
CA ASN A 582 -5.63 18.38 19.17
C ASN A 582 -6.35 19.30 18.17
N ASP A 583 -5.80 19.56 16.97
CA ASP A 583 -6.38 20.55 16.05
C ASP A 583 -7.18 19.92 14.89
N ASN A 584 -8.45 19.64 15.18
CA ASN A 584 -9.53 19.53 14.19
C ASN A 584 -10.87 19.97 14.79
N ASP A 585 -10.88 21.17 15.39
CA ASP A 585 -11.93 22.21 15.21
C ASP A 585 -11.83 23.34 16.26
N SER A 586 -10.94 24.32 16.06
CA SER A 586 -11.34 25.71 15.77
C SER A 586 -10.15 26.69 15.72
N LYS A 587 -10.19 27.60 14.74
CA LYS A 587 -9.14 28.63 14.48
C LYS A 587 -8.76 29.42 15.75
N VAL A 588 -7.47 29.58 16.04
CA VAL A 588 -6.80 30.87 16.34
C VAL A 588 -5.28 30.74 16.60
N ILE A 589 -4.51 31.67 15.99
CA ILE A 589 -3.19 32.24 16.35
C ILE A 589 -2.15 31.36 17.09
N THR A 590 -0.98 31.20 16.46
CA THR A 590 0.26 30.65 17.06
C THR A 590 0.92 31.60 18.09
N PRO A 591 1.18 31.16 19.33
CA PRO A 591 2.12 31.81 20.24
C PRO A 591 3.49 31.09 20.19
N LYS A 592 4.60 31.86 20.12
CA LYS A 592 5.94 31.32 20.36
C LYS A 592 6.21 31.28 21.86
N VAL A 593 6.31 30.08 22.44
CA VAL A 593 6.83 29.92 23.81
C VAL A 593 8.32 29.63 23.75
N SER A 594 9.12 30.46 24.42
CA SER A 594 10.55 30.24 24.65
C SER A 594 10.82 30.16 26.14
N VAL A 595 11.25 28.99 26.64
CA VAL A 595 11.66 28.83 28.04
C VAL A 595 13.06 29.45 28.20
N GLY A 596 13.15 30.45 29.07
CA GLY A 596 14.41 31.15 29.38
C GLY A 596 15.39 30.26 30.15
N LYS A 597 16.68 30.57 30.06
CA LYS A 597 17.71 29.98 30.91
C LYS A 597 17.61 30.57 32.31
N GLU A 598 17.19 29.79 33.30
CA GLU A 598 17.79 29.81 34.65
C GLU A 598 17.38 28.58 35.46
N VAL A 599 18.31 28.11 36.28
CA VAL A 599 18.30 26.87 37.06
C VAL A 599 19.08 27.17 38.33
N HIS A 600 18.69 26.66 39.51
CA HIS A 600 19.68 26.29 40.54
C HIS A 600 19.20 25.25 41.56
N THR A 601 19.76 24.05 41.43
CA THR A 601 20.30 23.17 42.51
C THR A 601 19.60 23.11 43.89
N ALA A 602 19.09 21.92 44.23
CA ALA A 602 19.17 21.33 45.56
C ALA A 602 19.53 19.84 45.44
N GLU A 603 20.44 19.36 46.29
CA GLU A 603 21.06 18.03 46.20
C GLU A 603 20.26 16.94 46.95
N LYS A 604 20.65 15.67 46.72
CA LYS A 604 20.29 14.44 47.49
C LYS A 604 18.87 13.89 47.34
N VAL A 605 18.69 13.02 46.35
CA VAL A 605 18.00 11.72 46.56
C VAL A 605 18.85 10.61 45.95
N HIS A 606 19.05 9.53 46.70
CA HIS A 606 19.78 8.34 46.30
C HIS A 606 18.78 7.22 45.97
N MET A 607 18.98 6.53 44.85
CA MET A 607 18.29 5.30 44.44
C MET A 607 16.78 5.35 44.12
N ALA A 608 16.42 4.43 43.21
CA ALA A 608 15.08 4.03 42.77
C ALA A 608 14.22 5.10 42.05
N GLU A 609 13.83 4.81 40.80
CA GLU A 609 12.47 5.10 40.33
C GLU A 609 12.13 4.41 38.99
N LYS A 610 11.32 3.35 39.11
CA LYS A 610 10.09 3.25 38.32
C LYS A 610 8.95 3.32 39.32
N ILE A 611 8.15 4.40 39.30
CA ILE A 611 6.69 4.49 39.57
C ILE A 611 6.28 5.96 39.79
N ASP A 612 5.04 6.31 39.40
CA ASP A 612 4.29 7.55 39.76
C ASP A 612 4.64 8.93 39.15
N ILE A 613 4.82 9.02 37.82
CA ILE A 613 4.62 10.29 37.05
C ILE A 613 3.17 10.84 37.17
N VAL A 614 2.23 10.05 37.69
CA VAL A 614 0.79 10.41 37.77
C VAL A 614 0.43 11.19 39.06
N LYS A 615 1.38 11.48 39.98
CA LYS A 615 1.05 12.15 41.26
C LYS A 615 1.69 13.51 41.54
N GLU A 616 2.84 13.87 40.96
CA GLU A 616 3.51 15.15 41.27
C GLU A 616 3.13 16.34 40.35
N LEU A 617 1.96 16.28 39.69
CA LEU A 617 1.38 17.44 39.01
C LEU A 617 0.66 18.44 39.95
N HIS A 618 0.69 18.20 41.28
CA HIS A 618 -0.11 18.95 42.25
C HIS A 618 0.65 19.92 43.17
N THR A 619 2.00 19.98 43.14
CA THR A 619 2.77 20.79 44.09
C THR A 619 4.10 21.36 43.55
N ALA A 620 4.04 22.37 42.68
CA ALA A 620 5.08 23.43 42.57
C ALA A 620 4.56 24.63 41.75
N GLU A 621 4.62 25.81 42.34
CA GLU A 621 3.90 27.03 41.95
C GLU A 621 4.28 27.69 40.59
N LYS A 622 3.27 28.33 39.97
CA LYS A 622 3.35 29.49 39.05
C LYS A 622 4.09 29.32 37.71
N VAL A 623 3.37 28.74 36.75
CA VAL A 623 3.57 29.10 35.33
C VAL A 623 3.14 30.56 35.11
N HIS A 624 4.05 31.42 34.66
CA HIS A 624 3.71 32.76 34.20
C HIS A 624 3.34 32.74 32.72
N ILE A 625 2.06 33.00 32.44
CA ILE A 625 1.54 33.20 31.08
C ILE A 625 1.34 34.71 30.91
N THR A 626 2.02 35.29 29.93
CA THR A 626 1.76 36.65 29.44
C THR A 626 1.10 36.60 28.07
N ASP A 627 0.30 37.62 27.75
CA ASP A 627 -0.28 37.78 26.42
C ASP A 627 0.73 38.39 25.42
N ASN A 628 0.31 38.56 24.16
CA ASN A 628 1.16 39.14 23.11
C ASN A 628 1.58 40.61 23.36
N ASN A 629 1.05 41.27 24.41
CA ASN A 629 1.43 42.61 24.86
C ASN A 629 2.19 42.58 26.21
N ASN A 630 2.53 41.39 26.69
CA ASN A 630 3.36 41.10 27.85
C ASN A 630 2.74 41.42 29.23
N ASN A 631 1.42 41.43 29.36
CA ASN A 631 0.72 41.60 30.64
C ASN A 631 0.43 40.26 31.34
N THR A 632 0.59 40.22 32.67
CA THR A 632 0.44 39.03 33.52
C THR A 632 -0.96 38.89 34.11
N LEU A 633 -1.45 37.66 34.27
CA LEU A 633 -2.75 37.34 34.89
C LEU A 633 -2.59 36.33 36.05
N THR A 634 -3.19 36.63 37.20
CA THR A 634 -3.24 35.77 38.41
C THR A 634 -4.67 35.69 38.94
N ASP A 635 -5.08 34.50 39.39
CA ASP A 635 -6.46 34.15 39.79
C ASP A 635 -6.96 34.82 41.10
N HIS A 636 -8.29 34.96 41.25
CA HIS A 636 -9.03 34.74 42.51
C HIS A 636 -10.59 34.87 42.36
N SER A 637 -11.27 33.71 42.37
CA SER A 637 -12.60 33.43 43.01
C SER A 637 -13.97 33.82 42.38
N ALA A 638 -14.89 32.85 42.47
CA ALA A 638 -16.38 32.90 42.49
C ALA A 638 -17.23 32.86 41.19
N PHE A 639 -17.78 31.68 40.84
CA PHE A 639 -19.19 31.41 40.48
C PHE A 639 -19.49 29.88 40.49
N LYS A 640 -20.75 29.42 40.48
CA LYS A 640 -21.18 28.05 40.87
C LYS A 640 -22.35 27.52 40.01
N VAL A 641 -22.50 26.18 39.83
CA VAL A 641 -23.70 25.44 39.29
C VAL A 641 -23.86 25.54 37.73
N ARG A 642 -24.19 24.53 36.86
CA ARG A 642 -24.62 23.09 36.88
C ARG A 642 -24.11 22.34 35.58
N PRO A 643 -24.42 21.05 35.27
CA PRO A 643 -23.72 20.25 34.24
C PRO A 643 -24.32 20.26 32.80
N ARG A 644 -23.46 19.85 31.85
CA ARG A 644 -23.64 19.68 30.38
C ARG A 644 -23.67 20.98 29.56
N VAL A 645 -23.19 20.86 28.31
CA VAL A 645 -22.89 21.90 27.30
C VAL A 645 -21.47 22.50 27.42
N ARG A 646 -20.78 22.61 26.26
CA ARG A 646 -19.43 23.21 26.04
C ARG A 646 -19.47 24.72 26.39
N PRO A 647 -18.35 25.37 26.82
CA PRO A 647 -17.24 25.69 25.91
C PRO A 647 -15.82 25.70 26.52
N THR A 648 -14.82 25.65 25.61
CA THR A 648 -13.42 26.14 25.75
C THR A 648 -12.54 25.53 26.88
N GLN A 649 -11.34 25.03 26.55
CA GLN A 649 -10.07 25.80 26.61
C GLN A 649 -9.91 26.60 27.92
N LEU A 650 -8.85 26.46 28.72
CA LEU A 650 -7.68 25.56 28.73
C LEU A 650 -7.61 25.01 30.19
N THR A 651 -7.04 23.84 30.48
CA THR A 651 -5.60 23.70 30.82
C THR A 651 -5.13 24.82 31.76
N ILE A 652 -4.66 24.53 32.97
CA ILE A 652 -3.76 23.43 33.34
C ILE A 652 -4.50 22.14 33.72
#